data_AF-A0A0E9NMY1-F1
#
_entry.id   AF-A0A0E9NMY1-F1
#
_cell.length_a   1.000
_cell.length_b   1.000
_cell.length_c   1.000
_cell.angle_alpha   90.00
_cell.angle_beta   90.00
_cell.angle_gamma   90.00
#
_symmetry.space_group_name_H-M   'P 1'
#
loop_
_entity.id
_entity.type
_entity.pdbx_description
1 polymer ?
#
loop_
_entity_poly.entity_id
_entity_poly.type
_entity_poly.pdbx_seq_one_letter_code
_entity_poly.pdbx_strand_id
1 'polypeptide(L)'
;MAASTDMPLLTLPSLPLFHRAASHSPTSAAIAHRDGTTFTYSNLLSSVASFRRQLISSLSSLSGSFDHGDEEPRIAYLCESAYVYVVVQWAIWSVGGIAVPLCTAHPVKEMRYTLRDSAAGLVVASPLFESKIREVLDDEEFKDRALLITPTFTPTSSVSAVTIEEDERIDENQRAMIIYTSGTTGSPKGGVSTHATIQSQITSLVHAWSYTPSDRILHVLPLHHIHGVVNALGCVLWAGGCVEFGAPSPESLWLRWSDQSKPKLTLFMAVPTIYTRLITHAHQAHPDLDTKAACASFRLMISGSAALPTPTKKAWYELSGGKILLERYGMTEIGMALSCLATEDAGGREDGSVGWALPGVEVRLVRKDGAGDGEEFVVRDDEYEVQGEIQIRGPNVFKEYFRRASATRKEFTTDNFFRTGDIALRRLIPSLPERGGAYFIQGRESVDIIKSGGYKISALEVEREILQAELPVGVREVAVVGIPDAEWGQRVAALLILPPSSPTITIKQLRDVLRKELAPYKLPTVLKVRSTDESGEGGIKRNQMGKVNKKEVLREEFLGEGGEGLREGVEVYGNAGDGVLPSLSPHILQKAVRDGGVWVMVLRQMVCGFGRHSFLFGDFVVKVLRLGRVDRGERVATRGSNRIPDIMATEWLLRLAWKLVMLVAAAGDLGPSRMLQFLWLRLCSMHCRVLKSGKKNKYELVPFASRPAVLVSPPANEDVAAERGILSPPASMKMNKRCRIATAWREYGDEIKKTKVEVRVGAFHAYVRRYGRRTEGDVRELTKGKKSKIMEWIGDVWES
;
A
#
# COMPACT_ATOMS: atom_id res chain seq x y z
N MET A 1 28.58 25.44 -64.67
CA MET A 1 29.04 24.88 -63.38
C MET A 1 27.79 24.49 -62.61
N ALA A 2 27.64 23.22 -62.22
CA ALA A 2 26.55 22.83 -61.36
C ALA A 2 26.82 23.39 -59.95
N ALA A 3 25.84 24.07 -59.35
CA ALA A 3 25.95 24.44 -57.95
C ALA A 3 25.96 23.14 -57.13
N SER A 4 27.07 22.86 -56.46
CA SER A 4 27.07 21.87 -55.38
C SER A 4 26.20 22.44 -54.27
N THR A 5 24.96 21.96 -54.19
CA THR A 5 24.16 22.12 -52.99
C THR A 5 24.87 21.36 -51.88
N ASP A 6 25.68 22.06 -51.10
CA ASP A 6 26.19 21.57 -49.83
C ASP A 6 24.96 21.23 -48.97
N MET A 7 24.60 19.95 -48.99
CA MET A 7 23.72 19.39 -47.98
C MET A 7 24.46 19.59 -46.66
N PRO A 8 23.94 20.40 -45.72
CA PRO A 8 24.67 20.64 -44.48
C PRO A 8 25.00 19.30 -43.82
N LEU A 9 26.17 19.21 -43.18
CA LEU A 9 26.64 18.00 -42.50
C LEU A 9 25.67 17.62 -41.38
N LEU A 10 25.23 16.36 -41.34
CA LEU A 10 24.35 15.87 -40.29
C LEU A 10 25.22 15.60 -39.06
N THR A 11 25.08 16.39 -38.00
CA THR A 11 25.90 16.26 -36.80
C THR A 11 25.10 15.67 -35.64
N LEU A 12 25.75 14.88 -34.78
CA LEU A 12 25.23 14.39 -33.49
C LEU A 12 26.23 14.70 -32.38
N PRO A 13 25.80 14.95 -31.14
CA PRO A 13 26.72 15.22 -30.04
C PRO A 13 27.44 13.95 -29.60
N SER A 14 28.59 14.10 -28.94
CA SER A 14 29.43 13.02 -28.42
C SER A 14 28.86 12.30 -27.17
N LEU A 15 27.53 12.05 -27.13
CA LEU A 15 26.93 11.18 -26.12
C LEU A 15 27.31 9.71 -26.39
N PRO A 16 27.64 8.90 -25.37
CA PRO A 16 28.08 7.51 -25.57
C PRO A 16 27.08 6.63 -26.32
N LEU A 17 25.77 6.95 -26.25
CA LEU A 17 24.72 6.30 -27.04
C LEU A 17 24.99 6.36 -28.56
N PHE A 18 25.38 7.54 -29.07
CA PHE A 18 25.61 7.72 -30.51
C PHE A 18 26.91 7.06 -30.96
N HIS A 19 27.98 7.16 -30.17
CA HIS A 19 29.21 6.39 -30.38
C HIS A 19 28.93 4.88 -30.40
N ARG A 20 28.12 4.40 -29.46
CA ARG A 20 27.75 2.98 -29.41
C ARG A 20 26.96 2.55 -30.65
N ALA A 21 25.96 3.33 -31.06
CA ALA A 21 25.17 3.07 -32.25
C ALA A 21 26.01 3.12 -33.54
N ALA A 22 26.98 4.03 -33.64
CA ALA A 22 27.90 4.14 -34.76
C ALA A 22 28.98 3.04 -34.80
N SER A 23 29.30 2.43 -33.65
CA SER A 23 30.23 1.29 -33.57
C SER A 23 29.67 -0.04 -34.11
N HIS A 24 28.34 -0.12 -34.28
CA HIS A 24 27.68 -1.29 -34.87
C HIS A 24 27.74 -1.26 -36.40
N SER A 25 27.54 -2.42 -37.03
CA SER A 25 27.49 -2.47 -38.50
C SER A 25 26.38 -1.54 -39.03
N PRO A 26 26.70 -0.60 -39.93
CA PRO A 26 25.74 0.41 -40.39
C PRO A 26 24.57 -0.19 -41.18
N THR A 27 24.75 -1.40 -41.72
CA THR A 27 23.73 -2.15 -42.47
C THR A 27 22.93 -3.12 -41.61
N SER A 28 23.29 -3.33 -40.34
CA SER A 28 22.50 -4.14 -39.42
C SER A 28 21.15 -3.50 -39.14
N ALA A 29 20.10 -4.32 -39.07
CA ALA A 29 18.76 -3.91 -38.73
C ALA A 29 18.68 -3.42 -37.27
N ALA A 30 18.32 -2.15 -37.07
CA ALA A 30 18.03 -1.59 -35.74
C ALA A 30 16.55 -1.80 -35.40
N ILE A 31 15.64 -1.43 -36.31
CA ILE A 31 14.18 -1.55 -36.13
C ILE A 31 13.58 -2.28 -37.33
N ALA A 32 12.70 -3.25 -37.10
CA ALA A 32 11.94 -3.94 -38.15
C ALA A 32 10.42 -3.85 -37.89
N HIS A 33 9.65 -3.65 -38.96
CA HIS A 33 8.20 -3.52 -38.95
C HIS A 33 7.53 -4.82 -39.41
N ARG A 34 6.24 -4.99 -39.08
CA ARG A 34 5.47 -6.22 -39.37
C ARG A 34 5.31 -6.47 -40.88
N ASP A 35 5.27 -5.42 -41.67
CA ASP A 35 5.17 -5.41 -43.14
C ASP A 35 6.46 -5.87 -43.86
N GLY A 36 7.58 -6.00 -43.12
CA GLY A 36 8.90 -6.34 -43.65
C GLY A 36 9.84 -5.14 -43.80
N THR A 37 9.35 -3.92 -43.68
CA THR A 37 10.17 -2.70 -43.71
C THR A 37 11.19 -2.73 -42.58
N THR A 38 12.47 -2.50 -42.91
CA THR A 38 13.58 -2.59 -41.96
C THR A 38 14.44 -1.34 -42.04
N PHE A 39 14.73 -0.74 -40.88
CA PHE A 39 15.58 0.43 -40.72
C PHE A 39 16.89 0.02 -40.05
N THR A 40 18.00 0.39 -40.66
CA THR A 40 19.36 0.07 -40.18
C THR A 40 19.88 1.08 -39.15
N TYR A 41 21.02 0.79 -38.51
CA TYR A 41 21.71 1.76 -37.64
C TYR A 41 22.10 3.05 -38.42
N SER A 42 22.50 2.94 -39.69
CA SER A 42 22.76 4.11 -40.55
C SER A 42 21.49 4.94 -40.81
N ASN A 43 20.35 4.27 -41.04
CA ASN A 43 19.07 4.95 -41.17
C ASN A 43 18.68 5.68 -39.88
N LEU A 44 18.86 5.02 -38.72
CA LEU A 44 18.53 5.58 -37.42
C LEU A 44 19.34 6.85 -37.12
N LEU A 45 20.67 6.78 -37.22
CA LEU A 45 21.55 7.93 -36.96
C LEU A 45 21.25 9.11 -37.89
N SER A 46 21.05 8.86 -39.18
CA SER A 46 20.72 9.92 -40.15
C SER A 46 19.32 10.52 -39.94
N SER A 47 18.33 9.72 -39.55
CA SER A 47 16.98 10.20 -39.24
C SER A 47 16.97 11.04 -37.96
N VAL A 48 17.73 10.62 -36.94
CA VAL A 48 17.93 11.39 -35.69
C VAL A 48 18.60 12.72 -35.97
N ALA A 49 19.69 12.74 -36.75
CA ALA A 49 20.39 13.97 -37.11
C ALA A 49 19.55 14.90 -38.02
N SER A 50 18.68 14.33 -38.86
CA SER A 50 17.71 15.10 -39.65
C SER A 50 16.67 15.76 -38.73
N PHE A 51 16.08 15.01 -37.80
CA PHE A 51 15.05 15.54 -36.90
C PHE A 51 15.63 16.49 -35.84
N ARG A 52 16.89 16.28 -35.40
CA ARG A 52 17.67 17.22 -34.57
C ARG A 52 17.61 18.65 -35.10
N ARG A 53 17.74 18.86 -36.42
CA ARG A 53 17.67 20.20 -37.03
C ARG A 53 16.29 20.84 -36.88
N GLN A 54 15.23 20.06 -37.08
CA GLN A 54 13.86 20.52 -36.88
C GLN A 54 13.64 20.92 -35.41
N LEU A 55 14.16 20.12 -34.47
CA LEU A 55 14.12 20.44 -33.03
C LEU A 55 14.89 21.72 -32.70
N ILE A 56 16.13 21.88 -33.16
CA ILE A 56 16.94 23.11 -32.93
C ILE A 56 16.21 24.35 -33.47
N SER A 57 15.65 24.27 -34.69
CA SER A 57 14.86 25.36 -35.28
C SER A 57 13.62 25.69 -34.44
N SER A 58 12.88 24.66 -34.01
CA SER A 58 11.65 24.82 -33.21
C SER A 58 11.96 25.39 -31.82
N LEU A 59 13.03 24.93 -31.16
CA LEU A 59 13.49 25.47 -29.87
C LEU A 59 13.99 26.92 -30.01
N SER A 60 14.67 27.26 -31.11
CA SER A 60 15.11 28.63 -31.38
C SER A 60 13.93 29.60 -31.53
N SER A 61 12.81 29.16 -32.11
CA SER A 61 11.58 29.97 -32.20
C SER A 61 10.87 30.18 -30.86
N LEU A 62 11.15 29.35 -29.86
CA LEU A 62 10.57 29.42 -28.52
C LEU A 62 11.34 30.38 -27.59
N SER A 63 12.60 30.71 -27.91
CA SER A 63 13.54 31.46 -27.05
C SER A 63 13.20 32.93 -26.70
N GLY A 64 11.97 33.39 -26.96
CA GLY A 64 11.44 34.66 -26.46
C GLY A 64 10.41 34.52 -25.32
N SER A 65 9.46 33.60 -25.47
CA SER A 65 8.38 33.37 -24.47
C SER A 65 8.64 32.18 -23.55
N PHE A 66 9.65 31.37 -23.88
CA PHE A 66 9.96 30.09 -23.24
C PHE A 66 11.42 29.97 -22.85
N ASP A 67 12.05 31.08 -22.52
CA ASP A 67 13.36 31.03 -21.89
C ASP A 67 13.28 30.13 -20.65
N HIS A 68 13.97 28.99 -20.72
CA HIS A 68 14.08 28.05 -19.62
C HIS A 68 15.27 28.42 -18.72
N GLY A 69 15.96 29.53 -19.01
CA GLY A 69 17.25 29.88 -18.44
C GLY A 69 18.24 28.75 -18.74
N ASP A 70 19.01 28.38 -17.72
CA ASP A 70 19.96 27.28 -17.77
C ASP A 70 19.31 25.88 -17.64
N GLU A 71 17.97 25.74 -17.60
CA GLU A 71 17.30 24.43 -17.55
C GLU A 71 17.20 23.75 -18.93
N GLU A 72 17.49 22.45 -18.99
CA GLU A 72 17.34 21.61 -20.19
C GLU A 72 15.88 21.64 -20.73
N PRO A 73 15.67 21.70 -22.06
CA PRO A 73 14.33 21.81 -22.64
C PRO A 73 13.52 20.52 -22.46
N ARG A 74 12.34 20.62 -21.84
CA ARG A 74 11.41 19.50 -21.70
C ARG A 74 10.60 19.35 -22.99
N ILE A 75 10.77 18.22 -23.66
CA ILE A 75 10.08 17.89 -24.90
C ILE A 75 9.19 16.68 -24.65
N ALA A 76 7.88 16.93 -24.59
CA ALA A 76 6.90 15.86 -24.50
C ALA A 76 6.63 15.25 -25.86
N TYR A 77 6.34 13.95 -25.92
CA TYR A 77 6.08 13.31 -27.20
C TYR A 77 5.08 12.16 -27.14
N LEU A 78 4.29 12.04 -28.20
CA LEU A 78 3.33 10.97 -28.39
C LEU A 78 3.50 10.39 -29.80
N CYS A 79 4.06 9.19 -29.86
CA CYS A 79 4.30 8.44 -31.08
C CYS A 79 3.86 6.99 -30.90
N GLU A 80 3.52 6.32 -31.99
CA GLU A 80 3.27 4.88 -32.00
C GLU A 80 4.56 4.10 -31.71
N SER A 81 4.40 2.87 -31.21
CA SER A 81 5.51 1.92 -31.02
C SER A 81 6.05 1.48 -32.39
N ALA A 82 6.90 2.30 -32.99
CA ALA A 82 7.51 2.11 -34.29
C ALA A 82 8.84 2.87 -34.37
N TYR A 83 9.47 2.86 -35.54
CA TYR A 83 10.72 3.56 -35.83
C TYR A 83 10.71 5.06 -35.43
N VAL A 84 9.60 5.77 -35.66
CA VAL A 84 9.45 7.19 -35.30
C VAL A 84 9.65 7.46 -33.82
N TYR A 85 9.20 6.56 -32.91
CA TYR A 85 9.40 6.74 -31.46
C TYR A 85 10.89 6.82 -31.11
N VAL A 86 11.70 5.94 -31.70
CA VAL A 86 13.14 5.87 -31.44
C VAL A 86 13.86 7.10 -32.00
N VAL A 87 13.51 7.50 -33.23
CA VAL A 87 14.05 8.71 -33.86
C VAL A 87 13.71 9.96 -33.04
N VAL A 88 12.47 10.11 -32.57
CA VAL A 88 12.03 11.25 -31.75
C VAL A 88 12.77 11.30 -30.42
N GLN A 89 12.80 10.18 -29.67
CA GLN A 89 13.49 10.12 -28.39
C GLN A 89 14.98 10.44 -28.51
N TRP A 90 15.67 9.84 -29.48
CA TRP A 90 17.11 10.05 -29.66
C TRP A 90 17.40 11.46 -30.20
N ALA A 91 16.53 12.07 -31.00
CA ALA A 91 16.70 13.45 -31.44
C ALA A 91 16.53 14.45 -30.29
N ILE A 92 15.57 14.22 -29.39
CA ILE A 92 15.39 14.99 -28.15
C ILE A 92 16.68 14.95 -27.31
N TRP A 93 17.20 13.74 -27.07
CA TRP A 93 18.50 13.57 -26.39
C TRP A 93 19.66 14.23 -27.13
N SER A 94 19.64 14.20 -28.47
CA SER A 94 20.69 14.87 -29.22
C SER A 94 20.72 16.38 -28.94
N VAL A 95 19.57 17.05 -28.77
CA VAL A 95 19.52 18.51 -28.54
C VAL A 95 19.69 18.91 -27.06
N GLY A 96 20.17 18.00 -26.21
CA GLY A 96 20.28 18.23 -24.76
C GLY A 96 18.91 18.31 -24.08
N GLY A 97 17.85 17.77 -24.69
CA GLY A 97 16.48 17.86 -24.20
C GLY A 97 16.06 16.70 -23.30
N ILE A 98 15.18 17.01 -22.35
CA ILE A 98 14.55 16.04 -21.48
C ILE A 98 13.36 15.40 -22.22
N ALA A 99 13.46 14.11 -22.52
CA ALA A 99 12.41 13.34 -23.15
C ALA A 99 11.26 13.03 -22.16
N VAL A 100 10.03 13.42 -22.49
CA VAL A 100 8.84 13.15 -21.66
C VAL A 100 7.82 12.30 -22.44
N PRO A 101 7.95 10.95 -22.44
CA PRO A 101 7.04 10.07 -23.18
C PRO A 101 5.61 10.10 -22.63
N LEU A 102 4.65 10.38 -23.50
CA LEU A 102 3.22 10.30 -23.20
C LEU A 102 2.67 8.88 -23.48
N CYS A 103 1.67 8.46 -22.71
CA CYS A 103 1.00 7.18 -22.90
C CYS A 103 -0.12 7.29 -23.94
N THR A 104 -0.07 6.50 -25.03
CA THR A 104 -1.11 6.45 -26.07
C THR A 104 -2.51 6.15 -25.54
N ALA A 105 -2.62 5.35 -24.48
CA ALA A 105 -3.88 4.98 -23.84
C ALA A 105 -4.42 5.99 -22.82
N HIS A 106 -3.62 6.97 -22.35
CA HIS A 106 -4.11 7.94 -21.37
C HIS A 106 -5.22 8.84 -21.94
N PRO A 107 -6.22 9.24 -21.15
CA PRO A 107 -7.17 10.28 -21.51
C PRO A 107 -6.49 11.66 -21.52
N VAL A 108 -7.10 12.61 -22.23
CA VAL A 108 -6.59 13.99 -22.38
C VAL A 108 -6.26 14.64 -21.03
N LYS A 109 -7.12 14.48 -20.02
CA LYS A 109 -6.90 15.04 -18.67
C LYS A 109 -5.57 14.59 -18.03
N GLU A 110 -5.15 13.35 -18.25
CA GLU A 110 -3.90 12.81 -17.71
C GLU A 110 -2.68 13.28 -18.54
N MET A 111 -2.85 13.44 -19.85
CA MET A 111 -1.81 14.06 -20.70
C MET A 111 -1.59 15.53 -20.32
N ARG A 112 -2.66 16.30 -20.10
CA ARG A 112 -2.60 17.69 -19.60
C ARG A 112 -1.87 17.77 -18.26
N TYR A 113 -2.11 16.85 -17.33
CA TYR A 113 -1.34 16.79 -16.08
C TYR A 113 0.17 16.60 -16.33
N THR A 114 0.55 15.66 -17.19
CA THR A 114 1.96 15.41 -17.54
C THR A 114 2.62 16.62 -18.18
N LEU A 115 1.95 17.30 -19.13
CA LEU A 115 2.47 18.52 -19.76
C LEU A 115 2.64 19.66 -18.74
N ARG A 116 1.67 19.85 -17.84
CA ARG A 116 1.71 20.86 -16.78
C ARG A 116 2.83 20.63 -15.78
N ASP A 117 2.95 19.42 -15.23
CA ASP A 117 3.93 19.11 -14.18
C ASP A 117 5.37 19.11 -14.72
N SER A 118 5.58 18.67 -15.97
CA SER A 118 6.88 18.76 -16.66
C SER A 118 7.18 20.16 -17.24
N ALA A 119 6.15 21.01 -17.38
CA ALA A 119 6.20 22.28 -18.08
C ALA A 119 6.86 22.16 -19.48
N ALA A 120 6.45 21.18 -20.28
CA ALA A 120 6.99 20.94 -21.61
C ALA A 120 6.58 22.04 -22.60
N GLY A 121 7.55 22.84 -23.07
CA GLY A 121 7.32 23.94 -24.02
C GLY A 121 7.25 23.49 -25.48
N LEU A 122 7.70 22.27 -25.78
CA LEU A 122 7.60 21.65 -27.11
C LEU A 122 6.94 20.28 -26.97
N VAL A 123 6.00 19.97 -27.86
CA VAL A 123 5.30 18.69 -27.94
C VAL A 123 5.45 18.11 -29.34
N VAL A 124 5.94 16.88 -29.44
CA VAL A 124 6.09 16.14 -30.70
C VAL A 124 4.97 15.11 -30.81
N ALA A 125 4.15 15.19 -31.86
CA ALA A 125 3.16 14.16 -32.17
C ALA A 125 3.47 13.50 -33.51
N SER A 126 3.44 12.17 -33.58
CA SER A 126 3.41 11.53 -34.91
C SER A 126 2.07 11.83 -35.60
N PRO A 127 1.97 11.70 -36.94
CA PRO A 127 0.73 11.98 -37.67
C PRO A 127 -0.50 11.21 -37.13
N LEU A 128 -0.30 10.01 -36.57
CA LEU A 128 -1.36 9.20 -35.96
C LEU A 128 -1.94 9.80 -34.65
N PHE A 129 -1.18 10.66 -33.97
CA PHE A 129 -1.55 11.23 -32.67
C PHE A 129 -1.67 12.75 -32.66
N GLU A 130 -1.46 13.42 -33.81
CA GLU A 130 -1.52 14.88 -33.91
C GLU A 130 -2.88 15.43 -33.48
N SER A 131 -4.00 14.83 -33.91
CA SER A 131 -5.35 15.22 -33.50
C SER A 131 -5.56 15.13 -31.99
N LYS A 132 -5.10 14.03 -31.38
CA LYS A 132 -5.19 13.82 -29.92
C LYS A 132 -4.34 14.83 -29.15
N ILE A 133 -3.16 15.19 -29.64
CA ILE A 133 -2.35 16.23 -29.00
C ILE A 133 -2.93 17.64 -29.23
N ARG A 134 -3.56 17.91 -30.37
CA ARG A 134 -4.33 19.16 -30.56
C ARG A 134 -5.47 19.27 -29.54
N GLU A 135 -6.22 18.19 -29.28
CA GLU A 135 -7.22 18.15 -28.20
C GLU A 135 -6.59 18.35 -26.81
N VAL A 136 -5.40 17.81 -26.54
CA VAL A 136 -4.67 18.06 -25.28
C VAL A 136 -4.30 19.54 -25.13
N LEU A 137 -3.86 20.19 -26.20
CA LEU A 137 -3.43 21.59 -26.23
C LEU A 137 -4.58 22.60 -26.40
N ASP A 138 -5.80 22.15 -26.70
CA ASP A 138 -7.04 22.94 -26.68
C ASP A 138 -7.51 23.19 -25.23
N ASP A 139 -6.67 23.91 -24.50
CA ASP A 139 -6.86 24.41 -23.14
C ASP A 139 -6.14 25.75 -23.05
N GLU A 140 -6.79 26.78 -22.49
CA GLU A 140 -6.17 28.10 -22.32
C GLU A 140 -4.91 28.06 -21.43
N GLU A 141 -4.67 26.97 -20.69
CA GLU A 141 -3.40 26.73 -19.99
C GLU A 141 -2.19 26.49 -20.92
N PHE A 142 -2.39 25.80 -22.06
CA PHE A 142 -1.32 25.42 -23.00
C PHE A 142 -1.21 26.32 -24.22
N LYS A 143 -2.25 27.11 -24.48
CA LYS A 143 -2.25 28.20 -25.46
C LYS A 143 -1.11 29.17 -25.18
N ASP A 144 -0.33 29.48 -26.21
CA ASP A 144 0.92 30.25 -26.13
C ASP A 144 1.92 29.71 -25.07
N ARG A 145 1.76 28.45 -24.65
CA ARG A 145 2.61 27.76 -23.67
C ARG A 145 3.20 26.41 -24.12
N ALA A 146 2.81 25.91 -25.28
CA ALA A 146 3.41 24.71 -25.89
C ALA A 146 3.29 24.76 -27.41
N LEU A 147 4.41 24.53 -28.11
CA LEU A 147 4.43 24.38 -29.57
C LEU A 147 4.27 22.91 -29.95
N LEU A 148 3.31 22.62 -30.84
CA LEU A 148 3.15 21.30 -31.45
C LEU A 148 3.96 21.20 -32.75
N ILE A 149 4.77 20.15 -32.88
CA ILE A 149 5.43 19.79 -34.14
C ILE A 149 5.19 18.33 -34.52
N THR A 150 5.17 18.07 -35.82
CA THR A 150 5.10 16.72 -36.40
C THR A 150 6.51 16.33 -36.91
N PRO A 151 7.06 15.16 -36.53
CA PRO A 151 8.46 14.83 -36.77
C PRO A 151 8.70 14.53 -38.25
N THR A 152 9.66 15.24 -38.85
CA THR A 152 10.03 15.09 -40.27
C THR A 152 11.50 14.69 -40.39
N PHE A 153 11.76 13.56 -41.03
CA PHE A 153 13.10 13.04 -41.27
C PHE A 153 13.14 12.17 -42.53
N THR A 154 14.30 12.08 -43.16
CA THR A 154 14.53 11.20 -44.32
C THR A 154 15.55 10.13 -43.95
N PRO A 155 15.15 8.85 -43.87
CA PRO A 155 16.09 7.76 -43.67
C PRO A 155 17.05 7.66 -44.87
N THR A 156 18.36 7.71 -44.62
CA THR A 156 19.37 7.45 -45.65
C THR A 156 20.30 6.33 -45.19
N SER A 157 20.81 5.56 -46.15
CA SER A 157 21.76 4.47 -45.90
C SER A 157 23.22 4.93 -46.03
N SER A 158 23.46 6.20 -46.38
CA SER A 158 24.80 6.78 -46.49
C SER A 158 25.40 7.06 -45.11
N VAL A 159 26.31 6.18 -44.68
CA VAL A 159 26.99 6.24 -43.36
C VAL A 159 27.84 7.50 -43.22
N SER A 160 28.53 7.88 -44.30
CA SER A 160 29.41 9.05 -44.39
C SER A 160 28.67 10.40 -44.34
N ALA A 161 27.35 10.40 -44.14
CA ALA A 161 26.57 11.63 -44.01
C ALA A 161 26.54 12.18 -42.56
N VAL A 162 26.79 11.35 -41.54
CA VAL A 162 26.63 11.72 -40.12
C VAL A 162 27.97 11.75 -39.39
N THR A 163 28.34 12.90 -38.83
CA THR A 163 29.48 13.06 -37.92
C THR A 163 29.02 13.08 -36.47
N ILE A 164 29.86 12.56 -35.57
CA ILE A 164 29.71 12.70 -34.12
C ILE A 164 30.76 13.68 -33.64
N GLU A 165 30.34 14.75 -32.98
CA GLU A 165 31.17 15.91 -32.62
C GLU A 165 30.97 16.26 -31.14
N GLU A 166 31.97 16.86 -30.52
CA GLU A 166 31.84 17.40 -29.15
C GLU A 166 30.90 18.61 -29.17
N ASP A 167 29.97 18.66 -28.21
CA ASP A 167 29.02 19.76 -28.01
C ASP A 167 29.06 20.09 -26.53
N GLU A 168 29.87 21.09 -26.12
CA GLU A 168 30.16 21.44 -24.71
C GLU A 168 28.89 21.75 -23.88
N ARG A 169 27.76 21.99 -24.55
CA ARG A 169 26.45 22.23 -23.94
C ARG A 169 25.74 20.95 -23.50
N ILE A 170 26.26 19.77 -23.86
CA ILE A 170 25.60 18.47 -23.67
C ILE A 170 26.52 17.53 -22.90
N ASP A 171 26.10 17.18 -21.69
CA ASP A 171 26.85 16.35 -20.73
C ASP A 171 26.05 15.14 -20.26
N GLU A 172 26.73 14.06 -19.86
CA GLU A 172 26.06 12.83 -19.42
C GLU A 172 25.28 12.98 -18.09
N ASN A 173 25.58 13.99 -17.27
CA ASN A 173 24.91 14.24 -15.99
C ASN A 173 23.69 15.18 -16.12
N GLN A 174 23.41 15.69 -17.32
CA GLN A 174 22.19 16.42 -17.64
C GLN A 174 20.96 15.52 -17.58
N ARG A 175 19.81 16.13 -17.30
CA ARG A 175 18.50 15.46 -17.26
C ARG A 175 18.14 15.00 -18.67
N ALA A 176 17.85 13.72 -18.84
CA ALA A 176 17.62 13.09 -20.14
C ALA A 176 16.17 12.60 -20.32
N MET A 177 15.50 12.18 -19.24
CA MET A 177 14.15 11.62 -19.34
C MET A 177 13.34 11.83 -18.07
N ILE A 178 12.04 12.11 -18.22
CA ILE A 178 11.05 12.09 -17.13
C ILE A 178 10.04 10.99 -17.38
N ILE A 179 9.94 10.02 -16.48
CA ILE A 179 8.86 9.02 -16.48
C ILE A 179 7.93 9.26 -15.30
N TYR A 180 6.63 9.38 -15.57
CA TYR A 180 5.60 9.57 -14.56
C TYR A 180 5.17 8.25 -13.91
N THR A 181 5.08 8.26 -12.58
CA THR A 181 4.62 7.12 -11.76
C THR A 181 3.42 7.51 -10.92
N SER A 182 2.44 6.61 -10.75
CA SER A 182 1.40 6.81 -9.73
C SER A 182 2.03 6.75 -8.34
N GLY A 183 1.94 7.86 -7.60
CA GLY A 183 2.26 7.86 -6.18
C GLY A 183 1.22 7.04 -5.40
N THR A 184 1.63 6.43 -4.30
CA THR A 184 0.75 5.60 -3.45
C THR A 184 -0.35 6.40 -2.71
N THR A 185 -0.33 7.73 -2.80
CA THR A 185 -1.17 8.66 -2.02
C THR A 185 -1.51 9.97 -2.74
N GLY A 186 -1.15 10.18 -4.02
CA GLY A 186 -1.38 11.46 -4.70
C GLY A 186 -1.00 11.49 -6.17
N SER A 187 -1.11 12.68 -6.78
CA SER A 187 -0.91 12.91 -8.22
C SER A 187 0.46 12.43 -8.72
N PRO A 188 0.55 11.89 -9.96
CA PRO A 188 1.75 11.20 -10.45
C PRO A 188 3.05 12.01 -10.31
N LYS A 189 4.14 11.37 -9.85
CA LYS A 189 5.46 12.00 -9.73
C LYS A 189 6.28 11.74 -11.00
N GLY A 190 6.88 12.77 -11.59
CA GLY A 190 7.89 12.60 -12.65
C GLY A 190 9.25 12.23 -12.05
N GLY A 191 9.72 11.00 -12.28
CA GLY A 191 11.08 10.58 -11.92
C GLY A 191 12.07 10.95 -13.02
N VAL A 192 13.14 11.66 -12.66
CA VAL A 192 14.14 12.22 -13.59
C VAL A 192 15.37 11.31 -13.67
N SER A 193 15.71 10.82 -14.86
CA SER A 193 16.98 10.12 -15.13
C SER A 193 17.93 11.00 -15.95
N THR A 194 19.24 10.89 -15.72
CA THR A 194 20.28 11.50 -16.59
C THR A 194 20.68 10.55 -17.72
N HIS A 195 21.50 11.02 -18.66
CA HIS A 195 22.09 10.13 -19.66
C HIS A 195 22.98 9.06 -19.00
N ALA A 196 23.80 9.45 -18.02
CA ALA A 196 24.62 8.55 -17.21
C ALA A 196 23.78 7.51 -16.43
N THR A 197 22.65 7.92 -15.85
CA THR A 197 21.70 6.99 -15.20
C THR A 197 21.15 5.97 -16.18
N ILE A 198 20.68 6.42 -17.36
CA ILE A 198 20.13 5.54 -18.39
C ILE A 198 21.20 4.59 -18.91
N GLN A 199 22.41 5.10 -19.18
CA GLN A 199 23.56 4.31 -19.61
C GLN A 199 23.94 3.25 -18.57
N SER A 200 24.02 3.61 -17.28
CA SER A 200 24.32 2.66 -16.20
C SER A 200 23.28 1.54 -16.13
N GLN A 201 21.99 1.87 -16.20
CA GLN A 201 20.92 0.88 -16.25
C GLN A 201 21.05 -0.04 -17.48
N ILE A 202 21.35 0.52 -18.65
CA ILE A 202 21.56 -0.23 -19.90
C ILE A 202 22.77 -1.17 -19.78
N THR A 203 23.95 -0.67 -19.41
CA THR A 203 25.19 -1.46 -19.40
C THR A 203 25.16 -2.56 -18.35
N SER A 204 24.56 -2.31 -17.18
CA SER A 204 24.35 -3.32 -16.14
C SER A 204 23.48 -4.47 -16.66
N LEU A 205 22.37 -4.17 -17.35
CA LEU A 205 21.49 -5.18 -17.94
C LEU A 205 22.10 -5.88 -19.17
N VAL A 206 22.84 -5.16 -20.02
CA VAL A 206 23.57 -5.74 -21.16
C VAL A 206 24.58 -6.79 -20.68
N HIS A 207 25.28 -6.53 -19.57
CA HIS A 207 26.15 -7.49 -18.91
C HIS A 207 25.35 -8.65 -18.28
N ALA A 208 24.40 -8.35 -17.38
CA ALA A 208 23.70 -9.37 -16.59
C ALA A 208 22.87 -10.34 -17.43
N TRP A 209 22.31 -9.87 -18.56
CA TRP A 209 21.46 -10.67 -19.46
C TRP A 209 22.15 -11.02 -20.78
N SER A 210 23.45 -10.75 -20.88
CA SER A 210 24.32 -11.09 -22.02
C SER A 210 23.72 -10.70 -23.38
N TYR A 211 23.34 -9.42 -23.55
CA TYR A 211 22.82 -8.93 -24.83
C TYR A 211 23.92 -8.88 -25.89
N THR A 212 23.56 -9.20 -27.13
CA THR A 212 24.48 -9.32 -28.27
C THR A 212 23.89 -8.68 -29.54
N PRO A 213 24.72 -8.39 -30.57
CA PRO A 213 24.22 -7.93 -31.87
C PRO A 213 23.30 -8.93 -32.59
N SER A 214 23.34 -10.21 -32.19
CA SER A 214 22.47 -11.26 -32.72
C SER A 214 21.06 -11.25 -32.11
N ASP A 215 20.81 -10.42 -31.10
CA ASP A 215 19.51 -10.42 -30.42
C ASP A 215 18.41 -9.72 -31.23
N ARG A 216 17.23 -10.34 -31.19
CA ARG A 216 16.01 -9.78 -31.76
C ARG A 216 14.85 -9.94 -30.78
N ILE A 217 14.23 -8.82 -30.43
CA ILE A 217 13.08 -8.76 -29.51
C ILE A 217 11.80 -8.42 -30.27
N LEU A 218 10.68 -9.03 -29.88
CA LEU A 218 9.35 -8.53 -30.20
C LEU A 218 8.83 -7.73 -29.01
N HIS A 219 8.95 -6.41 -29.11
CA HIS A 219 8.64 -5.44 -28.07
C HIS A 219 7.14 -5.12 -28.05
N VAL A 220 6.50 -5.54 -26.96
CA VAL A 220 5.07 -5.31 -26.68
C VAL A 220 4.83 -4.49 -25.40
N LEU A 221 5.91 -3.99 -24.78
CA LEU A 221 5.84 -3.27 -23.51
C LEU A 221 5.50 -1.78 -23.74
N PRO A 222 4.85 -1.09 -22.77
CA PRO A 222 4.55 0.32 -22.93
C PRO A 222 5.82 1.18 -22.90
N LEU A 223 5.94 2.07 -23.89
CA LEU A 223 7.08 2.98 -24.07
C LEU A 223 7.00 4.27 -23.22
N HIS A 224 6.19 4.26 -22.16
CA HIS A 224 6.17 5.29 -21.10
C HIS A 224 6.53 4.69 -19.73
N HIS A 225 7.19 3.53 -19.74
CA HIS A 225 7.69 2.83 -18.55
C HIS A 225 9.14 2.43 -18.76
N ILE A 226 9.94 2.47 -17.67
CA ILE A 226 11.38 2.18 -17.72
C ILE A 226 11.67 0.78 -18.31
N HIS A 227 10.83 -0.22 -18.01
CA HIS A 227 10.96 -1.58 -18.53
C HIS A 227 10.83 -1.65 -20.07
N GLY A 228 9.98 -0.82 -20.69
CA GLY A 228 9.87 -0.73 -22.14
C GLY A 228 11.03 0.05 -22.76
N VAL A 229 11.28 1.25 -22.24
CA VAL A 229 12.25 2.20 -22.82
C VAL A 229 13.70 1.75 -22.63
N VAL A 230 14.07 1.31 -21.43
CA VAL A 230 15.46 0.95 -21.10
C VAL A 230 15.72 -0.52 -21.38
N ASN A 231 15.02 -1.43 -20.70
CA ASN A 231 15.35 -2.86 -20.75
C ASN A 231 15.10 -3.49 -22.13
N ALA A 232 13.93 -3.23 -22.72
CA ALA A 232 13.50 -3.90 -23.95
C ALA A 232 13.95 -3.17 -25.24
N LEU A 233 13.91 -1.82 -25.24
CA LEU A 233 14.37 -1.01 -26.38
C LEU A 233 15.86 -0.64 -26.25
N GLY A 234 16.23 0.08 -25.19
CA GLY A 234 17.58 0.60 -24.96
C GLY A 234 18.69 -0.46 -24.98
N CYS A 235 18.55 -1.55 -24.21
CA CYS A 235 19.58 -2.60 -24.15
C CYS A 235 19.80 -3.32 -25.48
N VAL A 236 18.74 -3.55 -26.28
CA VAL A 236 18.86 -4.20 -27.59
C VAL A 236 19.59 -3.28 -28.57
N LEU A 237 19.24 -2.00 -28.61
CA LEU A 237 19.90 -1.03 -29.48
C LEU A 237 21.35 -0.74 -29.05
N TRP A 238 21.64 -0.73 -27.75
CA TRP A 238 23.00 -0.60 -27.22
C TRP A 238 23.89 -1.80 -27.58
N ALA A 239 23.30 -3.01 -27.62
CA ALA A 239 23.98 -4.23 -27.97
C ALA A 239 24.14 -4.45 -29.49
N GLY A 240 23.49 -3.65 -30.34
CA GLY A 240 23.57 -3.77 -31.80
C GLY A 240 22.53 -4.72 -32.39
N GLY A 241 21.57 -5.17 -31.59
CA GLY A 241 20.48 -6.05 -32.01
C GLY A 241 19.33 -5.32 -32.70
N CYS A 242 18.22 -6.03 -32.92
CA CYS A 242 17.05 -5.53 -33.65
C CYS A 242 15.77 -5.56 -32.79
N VAL A 243 14.97 -4.49 -32.86
CA VAL A 243 13.66 -4.40 -32.23
C VAL A 243 12.55 -4.48 -33.28
N GLU A 244 11.66 -5.46 -33.12
CA GLU A 244 10.35 -5.49 -33.77
C GLU A 244 9.31 -4.98 -32.78
N PHE A 245 8.37 -4.13 -33.23
CA PHE A 245 7.25 -3.71 -32.38
C PHE A 245 6.00 -4.53 -32.69
N GLY A 246 5.23 -4.87 -31.65
CA GLY A 246 4.03 -5.69 -31.77
C GLY A 246 2.94 -5.34 -30.75
N ALA A 247 1.72 -5.80 -31.02
CA ALA A 247 0.63 -5.73 -30.06
C ALA A 247 0.74 -6.89 -29.04
N PRO A 248 0.36 -6.69 -27.76
CA PRO A 248 0.33 -7.74 -26.74
C PRO A 248 -0.90 -8.68 -26.89
N SER A 249 -1.24 -9.07 -28.13
CA SER A 249 -2.29 -10.03 -28.46
C SER A 249 -1.70 -11.45 -28.53
N PRO A 250 -2.23 -12.44 -27.79
CA PRO A 250 -1.74 -13.82 -27.83
C PRO A 250 -1.67 -14.42 -29.23
N GLU A 251 -2.71 -14.22 -30.04
CA GLU A 251 -2.79 -14.67 -31.43
C GLU A 251 -1.65 -14.09 -32.29
N SER A 252 -1.46 -12.77 -32.23
CA SER A 252 -0.41 -12.08 -33.01
C SER A 252 1.00 -12.46 -32.56
N LEU A 253 1.19 -12.74 -31.27
CA LEU A 253 2.45 -13.22 -30.70
C LEU A 253 2.76 -14.63 -31.19
N TRP A 254 1.85 -15.59 -30.99
CA TRP A 254 2.03 -16.98 -31.44
C TRP A 254 2.25 -17.06 -32.96
N LEU A 255 1.45 -16.33 -33.76
CA LEU A 255 1.63 -16.27 -35.21
C LEU A 255 3.04 -15.78 -35.59
N ARG A 256 3.55 -14.72 -34.94
CA ARG A 256 4.89 -14.19 -35.24
C ARG A 256 6.01 -15.12 -34.79
N TRP A 257 5.84 -15.87 -33.70
CA TRP A 257 6.86 -16.79 -33.20
C TRP A 257 6.97 -18.06 -34.05
N SER A 258 5.83 -18.57 -34.53
CA SER A 258 5.75 -19.72 -35.44
C SER A 258 6.16 -19.40 -36.88
N ASP A 259 6.16 -18.12 -37.29
CA ASP A 259 6.58 -17.68 -38.62
C ASP A 259 8.05 -18.05 -38.91
N GLN A 260 8.22 -19.05 -39.78
CA GLN A 260 9.54 -19.52 -40.25
C GLN A 260 10.12 -18.66 -41.37
N SER A 261 9.31 -17.80 -42.02
CA SER A 261 9.77 -16.94 -43.11
C SER A 261 10.54 -15.70 -42.62
N LYS A 262 10.38 -15.36 -41.33
CA LYS A 262 11.00 -14.20 -40.71
C LYS A 262 12.19 -14.58 -39.81
N PRO A 263 13.16 -13.66 -39.61
CA PRO A 263 14.25 -13.85 -38.67
C PRO A 263 13.74 -14.27 -37.28
N LYS A 264 14.45 -15.21 -36.64
CA LYS A 264 14.07 -15.72 -35.32
C LYS A 264 14.19 -14.66 -34.24
N LEU A 265 13.27 -14.73 -33.28
CA LEU A 265 13.31 -13.92 -32.06
C LEU A 265 14.12 -14.66 -30.99
N THR A 266 14.98 -13.94 -30.30
CA THR A 266 15.84 -14.48 -29.23
C THR A 266 15.41 -14.01 -27.84
N LEU A 267 14.74 -12.86 -27.78
CA LEU A 267 14.29 -12.20 -26.55
C LEU A 267 12.77 -12.00 -26.55
N PHE A 268 12.14 -12.23 -25.40
CA PHE A 268 10.79 -11.74 -25.13
C PHE A 268 10.67 -11.23 -23.69
N MET A 269 10.01 -10.09 -23.51
CA MET A 269 9.82 -9.47 -22.20
C MET A 269 8.37 -9.04 -22.05
N ALA A 270 7.73 -9.49 -20.98
CA ALA A 270 6.33 -9.22 -20.73
C ALA A 270 6.01 -9.13 -19.23
N VAL A 271 4.76 -8.79 -18.93
CA VAL A 271 4.20 -8.88 -17.58
C VAL A 271 3.52 -10.25 -17.39
N PRO A 272 3.38 -10.78 -16.16
CA PRO A 272 2.78 -12.09 -15.91
C PRO A 272 1.43 -12.32 -16.61
N THR A 273 0.57 -11.30 -16.69
CA THR A 273 -0.75 -11.40 -17.33
C THR A 273 -0.70 -11.65 -18.83
N ILE A 274 0.38 -11.29 -19.53
CA ILE A 274 0.56 -11.63 -20.95
C ILE A 274 0.92 -13.11 -21.09
N TYR A 275 1.80 -13.63 -20.22
CA TYR A 275 2.12 -15.07 -20.19
C TYR A 275 0.88 -15.92 -19.86
N THR A 276 0.06 -15.53 -18.88
CA THR A 276 -1.21 -16.20 -18.59
C THR A 276 -2.11 -16.23 -19.82
N ARG A 277 -2.29 -15.10 -20.52
CA ARG A 277 -3.11 -15.03 -21.75
C ARG A 277 -2.54 -15.88 -22.89
N LEU A 278 -1.21 -15.96 -23.05
CA LEU A 278 -0.56 -16.82 -24.04
C LEU A 278 -0.82 -18.31 -23.78
N ILE A 279 -0.72 -18.75 -22.51
CA ILE A 279 -1.03 -20.11 -22.07
C ILE A 279 -2.51 -20.45 -22.34
N THR A 280 -3.43 -19.58 -21.90
CA THR A 280 -4.87 -19.75 -22.13
C THR A 280 -5.20 -19.86 -23.62
N HIS A 281 -4.64 -18.97 -24.46
CA HIS A 281 -4.86 -18.98 -25.91
C HIS A 281 -4.36 -20.26 -26.56
N ALA A 282 -3.17 -20.75 -26.19
CA ALA A 282 -2.61 -21.98 -26.73
C ALA A 282 -3.48 -23.21 -26.39
N HIS A 283 -4.01 -23.30 -25.17
CA HIS A 283 -4.90 -24.41 -24.78
C HIS A 283 -6.30 -24.34 -25.41
N GLN A 284 -6.82 -23.15 -25.71
CA GLN A 284 -8.22 -22.97 -26.15
C GLN A 284 -8.38 -22.84 -27.67
N ALA A 285 -7.49 -22.12 -28.35
CA ALA A 285 -7.71 -21.69 -29.73
C ALA A 285 -6.94 -22.49 -30.79
N HIS A 286 -5.80 -23.10 -30.43
CA HIS A 286 -4.93 -23.81 -31.38
C HIS A 286 -4.25 -25.05 -30.75
N PRO A 287 -4.96 -26.17 -30.54
CA PRO A 287 -4.35 -27.41 -30.05
C PRO A 287 -3.24 -27.95 -30.96
N ASP A 288 -3.29 -27.64 -32.27
CA ASP A 288 -2.28 -28.04 -33.26
C ASP A 288 -1.04 -27.11 -33.32
N LEU A 289 -0.98 -26.07 -32.48
CA LEU A 289 0.15 -25.15 -32.43
C LEU A 289 1.35 -25.80 -31.73
N ASP A 290 2.44 -26.03 -32.44
CA ASP A 290 3.72 -26.42 -31.84
C ASP A 290 4.37 -25.23 -31.09
N THR A 291 3.85 -25.02 -29.88
CA THR A 291 4.29 -24.02 -28.91
C THR A 291 5.76 -24.20 -28.52
N LYS A 292 6.29 -25.42 -28.56
CA LYS A 292 7.68 -25.73 -28.23
C LYS A 292 8.61 -25.29 -29.36
N ALA A 293 8.29 -25.61 -30.60
CA ALA A 293 9.03 -25.13 -31.77
C ALA A 293 8.95 -23.60 -31.91
N ALA A 294 7.78 -23.00 -31.64
CA ALA A 294 7.60 -21.55 -31.63
C ALA A 294 8.46 -20.86 -30.55
N CYS A 295 8.63 -21.48 -29.38
CA CYS A 295 9.46 -20.94 -28.30
C CYS A 295 10.96 -21.28 -28.43
N ALA A 296 11.34 -22.24 -29.29
CA ALA A 296 12.67 -22.85 -29.28
C ALA A 296 13.84 -21.85 -29.38
N SER A 297 13.71 -20.80 -30.20
CA SER A 297 14.77 -19.81 -30.44
C SER A 297 14.97 -18.79 -29.31
N PHE A 298 14.04 -18.67 -28.35
CA PHE A 298 14.24 -17.74 -27.24
C PHE A 298 15.35 -18.23 -26.32
N ARG A 299 16.42 -17.45 -26.20
CA ARG A 299 17.49 -17.67 -25.20
C ARG A 299 17.10 -17.08 -23.84
N LEU A 300 16.24 -16.06 -23.83
CA LEU A 300 15.85 -15.33 -22.63
C LEU A 300 14.40 -14.84 -22.74
N MET A 301 13.59 -15.23 -21.76
CA MET A 301 12.23 -14.75 -21.57
C MET A 301 12.11 -14.14 -20.18
N ILE A 302 11.65 -12.90 -20.08
CA ILE A 302 11.58 -12.15 -18.81
C ILE A 302 10.14 -11.83 -18.44
N SER A 303 9.79 -12.18 -17.21
CA SER A 303 8.53 -11.77 -16.58
C SER A 303 8.77 -10.77 -15.47
N GLY A 304 7.89 -9.77 -15.37
CA GLY A 304 7.74 -9.04 -14.11
C GLY A 304 6.99 -7.73 -14.24
N SER A 305 7.45 -6.74 -13.46
CA SER A 305 6.68 -5.52 -13.09
C SER A 305 5.45 -5.81 -12.20
N ALA A 306 5.28 -7.09 -11.85
CA ALA A 306 4.47 -7.70 -10.82
C ALA A 306 5.16 -9.02 -10.43
N ALA A 307 4.81 -9.61 -9.29
CA ALA A 307 5.26 -10.96 -8.93
C ALA A 307 4.78 -11.99 -9.96
N LEU A 308 5.62 -12.98 -10.29
CA LEU A 308 5.25 -14.09 -11.17
C LEU A 308 4.62 -15.22 -10.34
N PRO A 309 3.35 -15.62 -10.59
CA PRO A 309 2.78 -16.77 -9.89
C PRO A 309 3.45 -18.07 -10.33
N THR A 310 3.91 -18.89 -9.38
CA THR A 310 4.50 -20.22 -9.64
C THR A 310 3.64 -21.12 -10.54
N PRO A 311 2.29 -21.14 -10.45
CA PRO A 311 1.46 -21.90 -11.40
C PRO A 311 1.60 -21.40 -12.85
N THR A 312 1.73 -20.08 -13.07
CA THR A 312 2.01 -19.50 -14.40
C THR A 312 3.44 -19.83 -14.86
N LYS A 313 4.42 -19.83 -13.96
CA LYS A 313 5.82 -20.21 -14.23
C LYS A 313 5.92 -21.68 -14.68
N LYS A 314 5.26 -22.60 -13.96
CA LYS A 314 5.21 -24.03 -14.27
C LYS A 314 4.49 -24.31 -15.58
N ALA A 315 3.28 -23.77 -15.76
CA ALA A 315 2.52 -23.93 -17.01
C ALA A 315 3.28 -23.35 -18.21
N TRP A 316 3.98 -22.22 -18.06
CA TRP A 316 4.85 -21.69 -19.11
C TRP A 316 6.01 -22.62 -19.43
N TYR A 317 6.69 -23.16 -18.42
CA TYR A 317 7.82 -24.08 -18.62
C TYR A 317 7.41 -25.33 -19.41
N GLU A 318 6.27 -25.94 -19.05
CA GLU A 318 5.72 -27.12 -19.74
C GLU A 318 5.31 -26.80 -21.20
N LEU A 319 4.59 -25.71 -21.40
CA LEU A 319 4.10 -25.26 -22.71
C LEU A 319 5.23 -24.86 -23.67
N SER A 320 6.20 -24.09 -23.19
CA SER A 320 7.31 -23.56 -24.00
C SER A 320 8.43 -24.57 -24.31
N GLY A 321 8.34 -25.80 -23.78
CA GLY A 321 9.37 -26.82 -23.95
C GLY A 321 10.61 -26.57 -23.09
N GLY A 322 10.43 -26.02 -21.89
CA GLY A 322 11.48 -25.83 -20.88
C GLY A 322 12.03 -24.40 -20.77
N LYS A 323 11.39 -23.38 -21.35
CA LYS A 323 11.87 -21.99 -21.22
C LYS A 323 11.49 -21.43 -19.84
N ILE A 324 12.51 -21.11 -19.04
CA ILE A 324 12.33 -20.54 -17.71
C ILE A 324 12.17 -19.03 -17.82
N LEU A 325 11.07 -18.51 -17.27
CA LEU A 325 10.86 -17.07 -17.11
C LEU A 325 11.84 -16.53 -16.07
N LEU A 326 12.67 -15.57 -16.47
CA LEU A 326 13.58 -14.87 -15.58
C LEU A 326 12.83 -13.79 -14.81
N GLU A 327 13.03 -13.78 -13.50
CA GLU A 327 12.46 -12.82 -12.54
C GLU A 327 13.51 -11.77 -12.16
N ARG A 328 13.04 -10.57 -11.82
CA ARG A 328 13.87 -9.37 -11.59
C ARG A 328 13.09 -8.28 -10.87
N TYR A 329 13.75 -7.55 -9.99
CA TYR A 329 13.17 -6.45 -9.22
C TYR A 329 13.73 -5.09 -9.63
N GLY A 330 12.84 -4.11 -9.69
CA GLY A 330 13.11 -2.76 -10.14
C GLY A 330 11.88 -1.85 -10.09
N MET A 331 12.13 -0.55 -10.10
CA MET A 331 11.13 0.52 -10.14
C MET A 331 11.68 1.71 -10.94
N THR A 332 10.84 2.67 -11.32
CA THR A 332 11.25 3.80 -12.17
C THR A 332 12.47 4.55 -11.59
N GLU A 333 12.52 4.68 -10.27
CA GLU A 333 13.54 5.42 -9.51
C GLU A 333 14.92 4.73 -9.45
N ILE A 334 15.03 3.44 -9.80
CA ILE A 334 16.29 2.67 -9.72
C ILE A 334 16.62 1.88 -10.99
N GLY A 335 15.75 1.92 -12.00
CA GLY A 335 15.78 0.95 -13.08
C GLY A 335 15.54 -0.46 -12.55
N MET A 336 16.35 -1.43 -12.97
CA MET A 336 16.43 -2.74 -12.31
C MET A 336 17.57 -2.72 -11.30
N ALA A 337 17.36 -3.32 -10.13
CA ALA A 337 18.37 -3.41 -9.08
C ALA A 337 18.76 -4.86 -8.73
N LEU A 338 17.83 -5.81 -8.87
CA LEU A 338 18.06 -7.23 -8.57
C LEU A 338 17.64 -8.11 -9.74
N SER A 339 18.44 -9.13 -10.07
CA SER A 339 18.15 -10.08 -11.14
C SER A 339 18.95 -11.38 -10.99
N CYS A 340 18.48 -12.47 -11.60
CA CYS A 340 19.32 -13.59 -12.02
C CYS A 340 20.15 -13.19 -13.26
N LEU A 341 21.30 -13.82 -13.48
CA LEU A 341 22.05 -13.69 -14.74
C LEU A 341 21.42 -14.61 -15.82
N ALA A 342 21.46 -14.18 -17.09
CA ALA A 342 20.87 -14.98 -18.16
C ALA A 342 21.62 -16.28 -18.47
N THR A 343 22.90 -16.39 -18.08
CA THR A 343 23.73 -17.59 -18.21
C THR A 343 23.50 -18.63 -17.11
N GLU A 344 22.59 -18.37 -16.16
CA GLU A 344 22.19 -19.35 -15.15
C GLU A 344 21.16 -20.32 -15.73
N ASP A 345 21.53 -21.60 -15.77
CA ASP A 345 20.60 -22.71 -15.98
C ASP A 345 19.56 -22.80 -14.84
N ALA A 346 18.58 -23.69 -15.01
CA ALA A 346 17.52 -23.96 -14.04
C ALA A 346 18.02 -24.13 -12.59
N GLY A 347 19.13 -24.85 -12.40
CA GLY A 347 19.73 -25.12 -11.09
C GLY A 347 20.47 -23.94 -10.45
N GLY A 348 20.65 -22.83 -11.16
CA GLY A 348 21.24 -21.61 -10.62
C GLY A 348 20.22 -20.62 -10.03
N ARG A 349 18.92 -20.92 -10.11
CA ARG A 349 17.83 -19.98 -9.76
C ARG A 349 16.91 -20.57 -8.69
N GLU A 350 16.79 -19.86 -7.58
CA GLU A 350 15.87 -20.21 -6.50
C GLU A 350 14.43 -19.80 -6.83
N ASP A 351 13.43 -20.65 -6.54
CA ASP A 351 12.04 -20.31 -6.85
C ASP A 351 11.50 -19.18 -5.95
N GLY A 352 10.78 -18.22 -6.55
CA GLY A 352 10.33 -17.00 -5.87
C GLY A 352 11.43 -15.97 -5.56
N SER A 353 12.69 -16.23 -5.94
CA SER A 353 13.78 -15.27 -5.86
C SER A 353 13.79 -14.33 -7.06
N VAL A 354 14.16 -13.07 -6.84
CA VAL A 354 14.49 -12.10 -7.89
C VAL A 354 16.00 -12.03 -8.15
N GLY A 355 16.78 -12.97 -7.61
CA GLY A 355 18.23 -13.09 -7.80
C GLY A 355 19.06 -12.21 -6.88
N TRP A 356 20.14 -11.63 -7.40
CA TRP A 356 21.16 -10.89 -6.66
C TRP A 356 21.29 -9.44 -7.14
N ALA A 357 22.10 -8.64 -6.46
CA ALA A 357 22.43 -7.28 -6.87
C ALA A 357 23.02 -7.26 -8.29
N LEU A 358 22.51 -6.36 -9.13
CA LEU A 358 23.00 -6.17 -10.49
C LEU A 358 24.38 -5.47 -10.51
N PRO A 359 25.18 -5.62 -11.58
CA PRO A 359 26.49 -4.96 -11.69
C PRO A 359 26.40 -3.44 -11.45
N GLY A 360 27.23 -2.94 -10.53
CA GLY A 360 27.28 -1.53 -10.15
C GLY A 360 26.16 -1.06 -9.20
N VAL A 361 25.32 -1.96 -8.70
CA VAL A 361 24.24 -1.66 -7.75
C VAL A 361 24.64 -2.12 -6.34
N GLU A 362 24.72 -1.19 -5.40
CA GLU A 362 24.84 -1.49 -3.98
C GLU A 362 23.45 -1.69 -3.36
N VAL A 363 23.29 -2.74 -2.56
CA VAL A 363 22.03 -3.11 -1.92
C VAL A 363 22.27 -3.38 -0.44
N ARG A 364 21.45 -2.78 0.43
CA ARG A 364 21.40 -3.13 1.84
C ARG A 364 19.97 -3.41 2.29
N LEU A 365 19.84 -4.20 3.36
CA LEU A 365 18.58 -4.36 4.07
C LEU A 365 18.63 -3.61 5.40
N VAL A 366 17.55 -2.87 5.71
CA VAL A 366 17.43 -2.11 6.97
C VAL A 366 16.23 -2.59 7.78
N ARG A 367 16.46 -2.91 9.05
CA ARG A 367 15.40 -3.19 10.05
C ARG A 367 15.13 -1.92 10.86
N LYS A 368 13.85 -1.69 11.16
CA LYS A 368 13.40 -0.80 12.23
C LYS A 368 12.97 -1.64 13.43
N ASP A 369 13.50 -1.32 14.60
CA ASP A 369 13.12 -1.96 15.86
C ASP A 369 11.86 -1.32 16.45
N GLY A 370 10.94 -2.16 16.93
CA GLY A 370 9.65 -1.72 17.48
C GLY A 370 8.62 -1.30 16.44
N ALA A 371 7.49 -0.77 16.93
CA ALA A 371 6.38 -0.29 16.12
C ALA A 371 6.36 1.25 16.10
N GLY A 372 7.15 1.87 15.23
CA GLY A 372 7.22 3.32 15.07
C GLY A 372 8.53 3.79 14.44
N ASP A 373 8.91 5.04 14.72
CA ASP A 373 10.19 5.67 14.33
C ASP A 373 11.37 5.17 15.20
N GLY A 374 11.51 3.85 15.32
CA GLY A 374 12.67 3.22 15.96
C GLY A 374 13.93 3.38 15.12
N GLU A 375 15.10 3.22 15.76
CA GLU A 375 16.37 3.33 15.05
C GLU A 375 16.50 2.30 13.92
N GLU A 376 17.14 2.73 12.84
CA GLU A 376 17.35 1.95 11.63
C GLU A 376 18.71 1.25 11.68
N PHE A 377 18.68 -0.08 11.69
CA PHE A 377 19.88 -0.91 11.71
C PHE A 377 20.04 -1.65 10.39
N VAL A 378 21.21 -1.51 9.76
CA VAL A 378 21.61 -2.34 8.63
C VAL A 378 21.76 -3.77 9.12
N VAL A 379 21.05 -4.72 8.47
CA VAL A 379 21.15 -6.12 8.87
C VAL A 379 22.50 -6.68 8.43
N ARG A 380 23.13 -7.47 9.29
CA ARG A 380 24.45 -8.05 9.04
C ARG A 380 24.38 -9.20 8.04
N ASP A 381 25.48 -9.41 7.32
CA ASP A 381 25.59 -10.42 6.26
C ASP A 381 25.89 -11.85 6.75
N ASP A 382 26.06 -12.05 8.06
CA ASP A 382 26.42 -13.32 8.71
C ASP A 382 25.20 -14.18 9.12
N GLU A 383 24.00 -13.62 9.12
CA GLU A 383 22.74 -14.36 9.32
C GLU A 383 22.34 -15.12 8.02
N TYR A 384 21.97 -16.41 8.15
CA TYR A 384 21.54 -17.24 7.01
C TYR A 384 20.33 -16.67 6.26
N GLU A 385 19.41 -16.04 6.99
CA GLU A 385 18.20 -15.43 6.45
C GLU A 385 17.90 -14.12 7.17
N VAL A 386 17.88 -13.02 6.43
CA VAL A 386 17.71 -11.65 6.93
C VAL A 386 16.55 -10.96 6.23
N GLN A 387 15.86 -10.04 6.92
CA GLN A 387 14.68 -9.34 6.37
C GLN A 387 14.75 -7.85 6.70
N GLY A 388 14.50 -6.97 5.73
CA GLY A 388 14.47 -5.52 5.93
C GLY A 388 13.93 -4.74 4.73
N GLU A 389 13.83 -3.42 4.87
CA GLU A 389 13.63 -2.49 3.75
C GLU A 389 14.82 -2.58 2.80
N ILE A 390 14.56 -2.75 1.51
CA ILE A 390 15.57 -2.65 0.46
C ILE A 390 15.96 -1.18 0.33
N GLN A 391 17.23 -0.88 0.52
CA GLN A 391 17.80 0.42 0.20
C GLN A 391 18.90 0.26 -0.85
N ILE A 392 18.89 1.13 -1.87
CA ILE A 392 19.71 1.01 -3.09
C ILE A 392 20.61 2.22 -3.26
N ARG A 393 21.88 2.01 -3.61
CA ARG A 393 22.80 3.07 -4.04
C ARG A 393 23.52 2.64 -5.32
N GLY A 394 23.80 3.58 -6.20
CA GLY A 394 24.52 3.33 -7.44
C GLY A 394 24.17 4.33 -8.54
N PRO A 395 24.94 4.37 -9.64
CA PRO A 395 24.70 5.25 -10.78
C PRO A 395 23.38 4.95 -11.51
N ASN A 396 22.76 3.79 -11.27
CA ASN A 396 21.45 3.41 -11.78
C ASN A 396 20.27 4.15 -11.12
N VAL A 397 20.48 4.82 -9.99
CA VAL A 397 19.45 5.55 -9.25
C VAL A 397 19.13 6.88 -9.95
N PHE A 398 17.85 7.23 -9.99
CA PHE A 398 17.33 8.47 -10.57
C PHE A 398 17.88 9.73 -9.85
N LYS A 399 17.91 10.87 -10.56
CA LYS A 399 18.43 12.15 -10.05
C LYS A 399 17.49 12.77 -9.02
N GLU A 400 16.20 12.85 -9.34
CA GLU A 400 15.20 13.52 -8.50
C GLU A 400 13.76 13.19 -8.92
N TYR A 401 12.79 13.58 -8.09
CA TYR A 401 11.43 13.82 -8.54
C TYR A 401 11.34 15.26 -9.03
N PHE A 402 10.96 15.46 -10.29
CA PHE A 402 10.98 16.76 -10.96
C PHE A 402 10.25 17.82 -10.13
N ARG A 403 10.96 18.92 -9.83
CA ARG A 403 10.48 20.07 -9.03
C ARG A 403 9.89 19.70 -7.65
N ARG A 404 10.23 18.53 -7.10
CA ARG A 404 9.73 18.02 -5.80
C ARG A 404 10.88 17.72 -4.82
N ALA A 405 11.83 18.64 -4.70
CA ALA A 405 13.05 18.48 -3.91
C ALA A 405 12.81 18.06 -2.44
N SER A 406 11.69 18.46 -1.82
CA SER A 406 11.31 18.02 -0.46
C SER A 406 10.80 16.58 -0.40
N ALA A 407 10.20 16.06 -1.48
CA ALA A 407 9.87 14.64 -1.61
C ALA A 407 11.12 13.83 -1.93
N THR A 408 11.96 14.29 -2.88
CA THR A 408 13.24 13.64 -3.20
C THR A 408 14.09 13.44 -1.96
N ARG A 409 14.38 14.51 -1.20
CA ARG A 409 15.19 14.39 0.03
C ARG A 409 14.62 13.46 1.11
N LYS A 410 13.32 13.12 1.08
CA LYS A 410 12.71 12.18 2.03
C LYS A 410 12.95 10.72 1.65
N GLU A 411 13.06 10.41 0.35
CA GLU A 411 13.35 9.03 -0.09
C GLU A 411 14.85 8.69 -0.01
N PHE A 412 15.74 9.66 0.20
CA PHE A 412 17.18 9.41 0.36
C PHE A 412 17.63 9.46 1.81
N THR A 413 18.52 8.53 2.17
CA THR A 413 19.26 8.51 3.43
C THR A 413 20.45 9.48 3.40
N THR A 414 21.02 9.81 4.56
CA THR A 414 22.17 10.72 4.67
C THR A 414 23.45 10.20 4.00
N ASP A 415 23.54 8.90 3.72
CA ASP A 415 24.64 8.25 3.02
C ASP A 415 24.28 7.82 1.57
N ASN A 416 23.29 8.51 0.99
CA ASN A 416 22.85 8.45 -0.41
C ASN A 416 22.28 7.11 -0.89
N PHE A 417 21.79 6.25 0.02
CA PHE A 417 20.88 5.17 -0.39
C PHE A 417 19.45 5.68 -0.57
N PHE A 418 18.83 5.30 -1.68
CA PHE A 418 17.40 5.46 -1.95
C PHE A 418 16.58 4.38 -1.21
N ARG A 419 15.52 4.81 -0.54
CA ARG A 419 14.53 3.99 0.16
C ARG A 419 13.45 3.54 -0.81
N THR A 420 13.37 2.25 -1.10
CA THR A 420 12.35 1.76 -2.03
C THR A 420 10.96 1.68 -1.39
N GLY A 421 10.89 1.54 -0.06
CA GLY A 421 9.67 1.19 0.69
C GLY A 421 9.20 -0.25 0.49
N ASP A 422 9.97 -1.08 -0.23
CA ASP A 422 9.73 -2.51 -0.40
C ASP A 422 10.58 -3.32 0.59
N ILE A 423 9.98 -4.33 1.22
CA ILE A 423 10.66 -5.27 2.11
C ILE A 423 11.12 -6.47 1.28
N ALA A 424 12.35 -6.93 1.53
CA ALA A 424 12.84 -8.22 1.04
C ALA A 424 13.33 -9.10 2.19
N LEU A 425 13.31 -10.39 1.92
CA LEU A 425 14.08 -11.43 2.59
C LEU A 425 15.34 -11.67 1.74
N ARG A 426 16.52 -11.72 2.35
CA ARG A 426 17.76 -12.18 1.69
C ARG A 426 18.21 -13.46 2.40
N ARG A 427 18.43 -14.52 1.63
CA ARG A 427 18.79 -15.86 2.12
C ARG A 427 20.08 -16.33 1.46
N LEU A 428 21.04 -16.80 2.25
CA LEU A 428 22.24 -17.46 1.74
C LEU A 428 21.87 -18.77 1.03
N ILE A 429 22.36 -18.95 -0.20
CA ILE A 429 22.06 -20.13 -1.03
C ILE A 429 23.23 -21.11 -0.90
N PRO A 430 23.08 -22.26 -0.20
CA PRO A 430 24.22 -23.13 0.13
C PRO A 430 24.95 -23.74 -1.07
N SER A 431 24.26 -23.85 -2.21
CA SER A 431 24.82 -24.30 -3.49
C SER A 431 25.62 -23.22 -4.23
N LEU A 432 25.50 -21.95 -3.84
CA LEU A 432 26.11 -20.78 -4.48
C LEU A 432 26.66 -19.77 -3.44
N PRO A 433 27.49 -20.22 -2.46
CA PRO A 433 27.93 -19.37 -1.34
C PRO A 433 28.74 -18.14 -1.80
N GLU A 434 29.45 -18.24 -2.92
CA GLU A 434 30.27 -17.17 -3.50
C GLU A 434 29.45 -15.96 -3.98
N ARG A 435 28.14 -16.13 -4.18
CA ARG A 435 27.22 -15.07 -4.60
C ARG A 435 26.59 -14.30 -3.44
N GLY A 436 26.78 -14.79 -2.21
CA GLY A 436 26.04 -14.32 -1.06
C GLY A 436 24.53 -14.55 -1.19
N GLY A 437 23.76 -13.82 -0.37
CA GLY A 437 22.32 -14.07 -0.27
C GLY A 437 21.52 -13.57 -1.48
N ALA A 438 20.62 -14.43 -1.97
CA ALA A 438 19.62 -14.11 -2.98
C ALA A 438 18.38 -13.45 -2.35
N TYR A 439 17.68 -12.61 -3.09
CA TYR A 439 16.60 -11.75 -2.58
C TYR A 439 15.20 -12.25 -2.99
N PHE A 440 14.28 -12.26 -2.04
CA PHE A 440 12.87 -12.66 -2.20
C PHE A 440 11.97 -11.51 -1.75
N ILE A 441 11.26 -10.89 -2.68
CA ILE A 441 10.44 -9.69 -2.43
C ILE A 441 9.21 -10.04 -1.59
N GLN A 442 9.06 -9.37 -0.45
CA GLN A 442 7.94 -9.56 0.49
C GLN A 442 6.80 -8.56 0.27
N GLY A 443 7.06 -7.47 -0.45
CA GLY A 443 6.07 -6.43 -0.82
C GLY A 443 6.30 -5.08 -0.13
N ARG A 444 5.41 -4.11 -0.37
CA ARG A 444 5.51 -2.75 0.20
C ARG A 444 5.30 -2.78 1.72
N GLU A 445 6.19 -2.16 2.51
CA GLU A 445 5.99 -2.08 3.97
C GLU A 445 4.63 -1.46 4.34
N SER A 446 4.24 -0.41 3.62
CA SER A 446 3.02 0.36 3.89
C SER A 446 1.70 -0.33 3.49
N VAL A 447 1.72 -1.48 2.83
CA VAL A 447 0.53 -2.11 2.22
C VAL A 447 0.52 -3.64 2.30
N ASP A 448 1.65 -4.30 1.98
CA ASP A 448 1.73 -5.75 1.86
C ASP A 448 2.28 -6.44 3.11
N ILE A 449 2.80 -5.69 4.09
CA ILE A 449 3.34 -6.25 5.33
C ILE A 449 2.32 -6.13 6.46
N ILE A 450 1.76 -7.27 6.86
CA ILE A 450 0.78 -7.38 7.93
C ILE A 450 1.54 -7.57 9.26
N LYS A 451 1.26 -6.70 10.23
CA LYS A 451 1.89 -6.69 11.57
C LYS A 451 0.93 -7.40 12.55
N SER A 452 1.09 -8.72 12.70
CA SER A 452 0.18 -9.60 13.45
C SER A 452 0.93 -10.34 14.57
N GLY A 453 0.58 -10.10 15.83
CA GLY A 453 1.13 -10.84 16.98
C GLY A 453 2.66 -10.71 17.15
N GLY A 454 3.24 -9.60 16.71
CA GLY A 454 4.70 -9.39 16.66
C GLY A 454 5.39 -9.91 15.39
N TYR A 455 4.70 -10.70 14.55
CA TYR A 455 5.22 -11.17 13.26
C TYR A 455 4.97 -10.15 12.14
N LYS A 456 5.94 -10.02 11.22
CA LYS A 456 5.81 -9.31 9.94
C LYS A 456 5.49 -10.34 8.84
N ILE A 457 4.23 -10.40 8.42
CA ILE A 457 3.72 -11.40 7.45
C ILE A 457 3.57 -10.74 6.08
N SER A 458 4.09 -11.38 5.03
CA SER A 458 3.87 -10.93 3.65
C SER A 458 2.48 -11.34 3.16
N ALA A 459 1.68 -10.35 2.76
CA ALA A 459 0.43 -10.60 2.04
C ALA A 459 0.69 -11.26 0.69
N LEU A 460 1.78 -10.91 -0.01
CA LEU A 460 2.14 -11.48 -1.31
C LEU A 460 2.52 -12.97 -1.20
N GLU A 461 3.19 -13.37 -0.11
CA GLU A 461 3.45 -14.78 0.20
C GLU A 461 2.13 -15.54 0.37
N VAL A 462 1.22 -15.06 1.22
CA VAL A 462 -0.06 -15.72 1.47
C VAL A 462 -0.94 -15.74 0.22
N GLU A 463 -0.95 -14.69 -0.61
CA GLU A 463 -1.61 -14.66 -1.92
C GLU A 463 -1.04 -15.73 -2.87
N ARG A 464 0.29 -15.87 -2.92
CA ARG A 464 0.95 -16.88 -3.77
C ARG A 464 0.62 -18.29 -3.32
N GLU A 465 0.70 -18.60 -2.03
CA GLU A 465 0.37 -19.93 -1.53
C GLU A 465 -1.11 -20.28 -1.72
N ILE A 466 -2.02 -19.30 -1.61
CA ILE A 466 -3.44 -19.49 -1.94
C ILE A 466 -3.64 -19.84 -3.43
N LEU A 467 -2.90 -19.21 -4.33
CA LEU A 467 -2.98 -19.48 -5.78
C LEU A 467 -2.28 -20.78 -6.19
N GLN A 468 -1.34 -21.29 -5.40
CA GLN A 468 -0.69 -22.59 -5.61
C GLN A 468 -1.48 -23.76 -5.02
N ALA A 469 -2.20 -23.53 -3.92
CA ALA A 469 -2.90 -24.56 -3.18
C ALA A 469 -3.96 -25.30 -4.02
N GLU A 470 -3.96 -26.62 -3.95
CA GLU A 470 -5.04 -27.48 -4.47
C GLU A 470 -6.30 -27.35 -3.60
N LEU A 471 -7.01 -26.24 -3.78
CA LEU A 471 -8.28 -25.97 -3.13
C LEU A 471 -9.42 -26.72 -3.84
N PRO A 472 -10.50 -27.09 -3.14
CA PRO A 472 -11.69 -27.72 -3.74
C PRO A 472 -12.50 -26.78 -4.65
N VAL A 473 -12.00 -25.56 -4.87
CA VAL A 473 -12.58 -24.50 -5.69
C VAL A 473 -11.46 -23.91 -6.56
N GLY A 474 -11.77 -23.51 -7.79
CA GLY A 474 -10.85 -22.68 -8.56
C GLY A 474 -10.79 -21.27 -7.94
N VAL A 475 -9.59 -20.72 -7.75
CA VAL A 475 -9.41 -19.31 -7.35
C VAL A 475 -8.95 -18.53 -8.59
N ARG A 476 -9.74 -17.51 -8.98
CA ARG A 476 -9.48 -16.65 -10.14
C ARG A 476 -8.61 -15.44 -9.77
N GLU A 477 -8.91 -14.81 -8.63
CA GLU A 477 -8.10 -13.75 -8.04
C GLU A 477 -8.08 -13.87 -6.51
N VAL A 478 -7.03 -13.38 -5.88
CA VAL A 478 -6.93 -13.24 -4.42
C VAL A 478 -6.37 -11.86 -4.07
N ALA A 479 -6.82 -11.30 -2.94
CA ALA A 479 -6.12 -10.22 -2.26
C ALA A 479 -6.06 -10.52 -0.76
N VAL A 480 -4.89 -10.34 -0.15
CA VAL A 480 -4.65 -10.49 1.29
C VAL A 480 -4.33 -9.13 1.90
N VAL A 481 -4.99 -8.82 3.01
CA VAL A 481 -4.89 -7.53 3.71
C VAL A 481 -4.81 -7.74 5.22
N GLY A 482 -4.21 -6.78 5.93
CA GLY A 482 -4.24 -6.73 7.40
C GLY A 482 -5.44 -5.94 7.89
N ILE A 483 -6.40 -6.62 8.53
CA ILE A 483 -7.53 -5.96 9.20
C ILE A 483 -7.07 -5.56 10.62
N PRO A 484 -7.32 -4.32 11.10
CA PRO A 484 -7.02 -3.93 12.48
C PRO A 484 -7.67 -4.86 13.51
N ASP A 485 -6.92 -5.25 14.54
CA ASP A 485 -7.39 -6.14 15.60
C ASP A 485 -6.79 -5.75 16.96
N ALA A 486 -7.58 -5.85 18.03
CA ALA A 486 -7.19 -5.38 19.36
C ALA A 486 -6.21 -6.31 20.11
N GLU A 487 -6.18 -7.60 19.77
CA GLU A 487 -5.28 -8.59 20.37
C GLU A 487 -3.99 -8.73 19.55
N TRP A 488 -4.14 -8.83 18.22
CA TRP A 488 -3.03 -9.14 17.30
C TRP A 488 -2.41 -7.90 16.64
N GLY A 489 -3.00 -6.71 16.81
CA GLY A 489 -2.66 -5.49 16.08
C GLY A 489 -3.27 -5.50 14.67
N GLN A 490 -3.01 -6.57 13.91
CA GLN A 490 -3.72 -6.89 12.68
C GLN A 490 -4.00 -8.39 12.57
N ARG A 491 -5.08 -8.76 11.88
CA ARG A 491 -5.39 -10.13 11.44
C ARG A 491 -5.20 -10.28 9.94
N VAL A 492 -4.61 -11.41 9.54
CA VAL A 492 -4.49 -11.80 8.13
C VAL A 492 -5.86 -12.12 7.57
N ALA A 493 -6.31 -11.36 6.57
CA ALA A 493 -7.59 -11.53 5.91
C ALA A 493 -7.40 -11.80 4.42
N ALA A 494 -8.09 -12.82 3.88
CA ALA A 494 -8.05 -13.17 2.47
C ALA A 494 -9.40 -12.89 1.79
N LEU A 495 -9.37 -12.24 0.63
CA LEU A 495 -10.49 -12.14 -0.30
C LEU A 495 -10.23 -13.10 -1.45
N LEU A 496 -11.12 -14.07 -1.67
CA LEU A 496 -11.10 -14.97 -2.82
C LEU A 496 -12.17 -14.57 -3.83
N ILE A 497 -11.78 -14.46 -5.09
CA ILE A 497 -12.69 -14.38 -6.24
C ILE A 497 -12.66 -15.74 -6.94
N LEU A 498 -13.80 -16.40 -7.03
CA LEU A 498 -13.98 -17.70 -7.67
C LEU A 498 -14.59 -17.56 -9.08
N PRO A 499 -14.40 -18.53 -9.99
CA PRO A 499 -15.15 -18.63 -11.24
C PRO A 499 -16.69 -18.68 -11.03
N PRO A 500 -17.49 -18.38 -12.07
CA PRO A 500 -18.95 -18.48 -12.01
C PRO A 500 -19.40 -19.88 -11.55
N SER A 501 -20.48 -19.93 -10.77
CA SER A 501 -21.08 -21.17 -10.25
C SER A 501 -20.15 -22.09 -9.44
N SER A 502 -18.99 -21.59 -8.98
CA SER A 502 -18.12 -22.33 -8.07
C SER A 502 -18.78 -22.55 -6.70
N PRO A 503 -18.60 -23.71 -6.04
CA PRO A 503 -19.06 -23.91 -4.68
C PRO A 503 -18.32 -22.97 -3.71
N THR A 504 -18.93 -22.66 -2.57
CA THR A 504 -18.30 -21.83 -1.52
C THR A 504 -17.22 -22.61 -0.76
N ILE A 505 -16.12 -21.94 -0.40
CA ILE A 505 -15.07 -22.45 0.47
C ILE A 505 -15.10 -21.75 1.83
N THR A 506 -15.02 -22.53 2.91
CA THR A 506 -14.93 -22.01 4.29
C THR A 506 -13.49 -21.72 4.70
N ILE A 507 -13.32 -20.85 5.71
CA ILE A 507 -12.01 -20.51 6.26
C ILE A 507 -11.31 -21.71 6.90
N LYS A 508 -12.08 -22.68 7.41
CA LYS A 508 -11.55 -23.95 7.93
C LYS A 508 -10.87 -24.74 6.83
N GLN A 509 -11.56 -24.99 5.71
CA GLN A 509 -11.01 -25.68 4.54
C GLN A 509 -9.78 -24.97 3.98
N LEU A 510 -9.84 -23.65 3.81
CA LEU A 510 -8.70 -22.85 3.34
C LEU A 510 -7.47 -23.03 4.25
N ARG A 511 -7.65 -22.93 5.57
CA ARG A 511 -6.56 -23.11 6.55
C ARG A 511 -6.07 -24.55 6.66
N ASP A 512 -6.93 -25.54 6.44
CA ASP A 512 -6.57 -26.97 6.49
C ASP A 512 -5.67 -27.36 5.30
N VAL A 513 -5.89 -26.77 4.11
CA VAL A 513 -5.00 -26.95 2.95
C VAL A 513 -3.70 -26.17 3.15
N LEU A 514 -3.77 -24.88 3.48
CA LEU A 514 -2.58 -24.01 3.60
C LEU A 514 -1.62 -24.40 4.74
N ARG A 515 -2.08 -25.17 5.75
CA ARG A 515 -1.25 -25.60 6.89
C ARG A 515 -0.04 -26.47 6.52
N LYS A 516 0.00 -27.00 5.30
CA LYS A 516 1.13 -27.79 4.79
C LYS A 516 2.32 -26.91 4.44
N GLU A 517 2.06 -25.73 3.84
CA GLU A 517 3.09 -24.83 3.30
C GLU A 517 3.32 -23.59 4.19
N LEU A 518 2.30 -23.13 4.91
CA LEU A 518 2.35 -21.91 5.73
C LEU A 518 2.38 -22.18 7.22
N ALA A 519 3.33 -21.53 7.91
CA ALA A 519 3.42 -21.52 9.36
C ALA A 519 2.12 -20.98 10.01
N PRO A 520 1.69 -21.47 11.20
CA PRO A 520 0.36 -21.20 11.75
C PRO A 520 -0.04 -19.73 11.89
N TYR A 521 0.93 -18.84 12.14
CA TYR A 521 0.71 -17.39 12.28
C TYR A 521 0.48 -16.66 10.94
N LYS A 522 0.93 -17.22 9.81
CA LYS A 522 0.74 -16.66 8.46
C LYS A 522 -0.65 -16.95 7.89
N LEU A 523 -1.31 -18.00 8.38
CA LEU A 523 -2.58 -18.48 7.85
C LEU A 523 -3.71 -17.45 8.00
N PRO A 524 -4.53 -17.20 6.96
CA PRO A 524 -5.70 -16.33 7.06
C PRO A 524 -6.59 -16.69 8.24
N THR A 525 -6.95 -15.68 9.04
CA THR A 525 -7.90 -15.81 10.17
C THR A 525 -9.21 -15.07 9.91
N VAL A 526 -9.30 -14.37 8.78
CA VAL A 526 -10.52 -13.79 8.21
C VAL A 526 -10.61 -14.14 6.72
N LEU A 527 -11.80 -14.44 6.20
CA LEU A 527 -12.03 -14.83 4.81
C LEU A 527 -13.27 -14.13 4.26
N LYS A 528 -13.17 -13.57 3.06
CA LYS A 528 -14.30 -13.13 2.23
C LYS A 528 -14.26 -13.88 0.91
N VAL A 529 -15.40 -14.39 0.45
CA VAL A 529 -15.52 -15.07 -0.85
C VAL A 529 -16.53 -14.32 -1.72
N ARG A 530 -16.22 -14.21 -3.01
CA ARG A 530 -17.14 -13.80 -4.07
C ARG A 530 -16.92 -14.66 -5.31
N SER A 531 -17.89 -14.69 -6.20
CA SER A 531 -17.75 -15.28 -7.55
C SER A 531 -17.89 -14.17 -8.58
N THR A 532 -17.20 -14.31 -9.72
CA THR A 532 -17.50 -13.46 -10.90
C THR A 532 -18.77 -13.93 -11.59
N ASP A 533 -19.41 -13.03 -12.34
CA ASP A 533 -20.52 -13.41 -13.23
C ASP A 533 -20.02 -14.11 -14.51
N GLU A 534 -20.97 -14.57 -15.34
CA GLU A 534 -20.70 -15.30 -16.58
C GLU A 534 -19.96 -14.47 -17.65
N SER A 535 -20.07 -13.14 -17.61
CA SER A 535 -19.28 -12.24 -18.48
C SER A 535 -17.84 -12.08 -17.98
N GLY A 536 -17.58 -12.49 -16.74
CA GLY A 536 -16.30 -12.41 -16.07
C GLY A 536 -16.09 -11.10 -15.30
N GLU A 537 -17.11 -10.25 -15.15
CA GLU A 537 -17.10 -9.08 -14.27
C GLU A 537 -17.27 -9.48 -12.78
N GLY A 538 -17.04 -8.53 -11.87
CA GLY A 538 -16.99 -8.80 -10.41
C GLY A 538 -15.62 -9.21 -9.85
N GLY A 539 -14.56 -9.10 -10.66
CA GLY A 539 -13.17 -9.25 -10.23
C GLY A 539 -12.70 -8.17 -9.24
N ILE A 540 -11.44 -8.25 -8.79
CA ILE A 540 -10.90 -7.27 -7.84
C ILE A 540 -10.68 -5.92 -8.55
N LYS A 541 -11.24 -4.84 -7.99
CA LYS A 541 -11.09 -3.48 -8.52
C LYS A 541 -9.61 -3.10 -8.61
N ARG A 542 -9.24 -2.52 -9.75
CA ARG A 542 -7.88 -2.09 -10.09
C ARG A 542 -7.88 -0.61 -10.43
N ASN A 543 -6.79 0.07 -10.11
CA ASN A 543 -6.58 1.45 -10.51
C ASN A 543 -6.32 1.58 -12.03
N GLN A 544 -6.19 2.81 -12.52
CA GLN A 544 -5.95 3.12 -13.94
C GLN A 544 -4.68 2.45 -14.52
N MET A 545 -3.74 2.02 -13.66
CA MET A 545 -2.52 1.29 -14.04
C MET A 545 -2.63 -0.24 -13.81
N GLY A 546 -3.84 -0.77 -13.63
CA GLY A 546 -4.09 -2.21 -13.48
C GLY A 546 -3.70 -2.82 -12.13
N LYS A 547 -3.30 -2.02 -11.13
CA LYS A 547 -2.88 -2.49 -9.80
C LYS A 547 -4.07 -2.56 -8.84
N VAL A 548 -4.14 -3.62 -8.02
CA VAL A 548 -5.13 -3.76 -6.95
C VAL A 548 -4.85 -2.74 -5.84
N ASN A 549 -5.85 -1.97 -5.43
CA ASN A 549 -5.73 -1.06 -4.30
C ASN A 549 -6.16 -1.77 -3.00
N LYS A 550 -5.20 -2.37 -2.28
CA LYS A 550 -5.46 -3.12 -1.04
C LYS A 550 -6.11 -2.27 0.08
N LYS A 551 -5.95 -0.93 0.07
CA LYS A 551 -6.65 -0.05 1.02
C LYS A 551 -8.15 0.08 0.70
N GLU A 552 -8.51 0.12 -0.58
CA GLU A 552 -9.90 0.06 -1.02
C GLU A 552 -10.50 -1.32 -0.78
N VAL A 553 -9.77 -2.41 -1.06
CA VAL A 553 -10.20 -3.78 -0.71
C VAL A 553 -10.51 -3.91 0.78
N LEU A 554 -9.60 -3.45 1.66
CA LEU A 554 -9.84 -3.45 3.11
C LEU A 554 -11.14 -2.70 3.48
N ARG A 555 -11.34 -1.50 2.91
CA ARG A 555 -12.51 -0.63 3.19
C ARG A 555 -13.84 -1.16 2.62
N GLU A 556 -13.81 -1.73 1.42
CA GLU A 556 -15.03 -2.08 0.65
C GLU A 556 -15.46 -3.54 0.83
N GLU A 557 -14.54 -4.42 1.19
CA GLU A 557 -14.79 -5.87 1.27
C GLU A 557 -14.85 -6.38 2.71
N PHE A 558 -14.09 -5.75 3.63
CA PHE A 558 -13.96 -6.21 5.00
C PHE A 558 -14.54 -5.27 6.05
N LEU A 559 -14.39 -3.94 5.93
CA LEU A 559 -14.82 -2.98 6.96
C LEU A 559 -16.21 -2.37 6.70
N GLY A 560 -17.02 -2.19 7.74
CA GLY A 560 -18.35 -1.59 7.67
C GLY A 560 -18.37 -0.12 7.22
N GLU A 561 -19.57 0.43 7.00
CA GLU A 561 -19.70 1.88 6.75
C GLU A 561 -19.19 2.67 7.96
N GLY A 562 -18.30 3.63 7.71
CA GLY A 562 -17.55 4.34 8.76
C GLY A 562 -16.18 3.72 9.11
N GLY A 563 -15.85 2.52 8.60
CA GLY A 563 -14.57 1.85 8.84
C GLY A 563 -14.52 0.99 10.10
N GLU A 564 -15.63 0.87 10.83
CA GLU A 564 -15.76 0.05 12.04
C GLU A 564 -16.57 -1.22 11.79
N GLY A 565 -16.19 -2.31 12.45
CA GLY A 565 -16.86 -3.62 12.32
C GLY A 565 -16.56 -4.34 11.00
N LEU A 566 -16.85 -5.65 10.98
CA LEU A 566 -16.72 -6.47 9.77
C LEU A 566 -17.99 -6.43 8.91
N ARG A 567 -17.83 -6.49 7.59
CA ARG A 567 -18.94 -6.60 6.64
C ARG A 567 -19.66 -7.94 6.74
N GLU A 568 -20.88 -7.96 6.21
CA GLU A 568 -21.67 -9.18 6.08
C GLU A 568 -20.97 -10.22 5.18
N GLY A 569 -21.06 -11.49 5.58
CA GLY A 569 -20.48 -12.61 4.84
C GLY A 569 -18.95 -12.60 4.79
N VAL A 570 -18.26 -12.02 5.78
CA VAL A 570 -16.86 -12.42 6.07
C VAL A 570 -16.85 -13.46 7.19
N GLU A 571 -16.12 -14.55 6.98
CA GLU A 571 -15.88 -15.58 7.99
C GLU A 571 -14.67 -15.22 8.86
N VAL A 572 -14.74 -15.56 10.14
CA VAL A 572 -13.69 -15.27 11.13
C VAL A 572 -13.32 -16.55 11.87
N TYR A 573 -12.09 -17.00 11.71
CA TYR A 573 -11.58 -18.19 12.41
C TYR A 573 -11.36 -17.88 13.90
N GLY A 574 -11.78 -18.79 14.78
CA GLY A 574 -11.48 -18.71 16.22
C GLY A 574 -12.53 -18.07 17.12
N ASN A 575 -13.66 -17.58 16.59
CA ASN A 575 -14.85 -17.38 17.43
C ASN A 575 -15.46 -18.75 17.74
N ALA A 576 -15.78 -19.00 19.01
CA ALA A 576 -16.13 -20.33 19.51
C ALA A 576 -17.49 -20.83 19.00
N GLY A 577 -17.49 -22.05 18.42
CA GLY A 577 -18.68 -22.81 18.09
C GLY A 577 -18.69 -23.31 16.64
N ASP A 578 -18.53 -24.63 16.43
CA ASP A 578 -18.96 -25.25 15.18
C ASP A 578 -20.50 -25.11 15.08
N GLY A 579 -20.96 -24.19 14.24
CA GLY A 579 -22.39 -23.91 14.06
C GLY A 579 -22.62 -22.68 13.19
N VAL A 580 -23.14 -22.89 11.97
CA VAL A 580 -23.57 -21.80 11.09
C VAL A 580 -24.71 -21.02 11.76
N LEU A 581 -24.52 -19.71 11.94
CA LEU A 581 -25.61 -18.76 12.21
C LEU A 581 -25.54 -17.60 11.21
N PRO A 582 -26.67 -17.13 10.67
CA PRO A 582 -26.67 -16.08 9.64
C PRO A 582 -26.25 -14.73 10.19
N SER A 583 -25.99 -13.83 9.25
CA SER A 583 -25.73 -12.42 9.48
C SER A 583 -26.76 -11.72 10.38
N LEU A 584 -26.25 -10.88 11.28
CA LEU A 584 -27.00 -9.85 11.98
C LEU A 584 -26.25 -8.53 11.83
N SER A 585 -26.92 -7.52 11.26
CA SER A 585 -26.29 -6.24 10.95
C SER A 585 -26.04 -5.39 12.20
N PRO A 586 -25.16 -4.37 12.14
CA PRO A 586 -24.77 -3.58 13.33
C PRO A 586 -25.91 -2.80 14.02
N HIS A 587 -27.10 -2.71 13.41
CA HIS A 587 -28.20 -1.85 13.90
C HIS A 587 -28.92 -2.36 15.17
N ILE A 588 -28.67 -3.58 15.64
CA ILE A 588 -29.27 -4.08 16.89
C ILE A 588 -28.39 -3.75 18.12
N LEU A 589 -27.08 -3.55 17.96
CA LEU A 589 -26.16 -3.26 19.07
C LEU A 589 -26.27 -1.82 19.60
N GLN A 590 -26.66 -0.84 18.79
CA GLN A 590 -26.79 0.56 19.24
C GLN A 590 -27.97 0.84 20.18
N LYS A 591 -28.90 -0.11 20.40
CA LYS A 591 -29.96 0.04 21.41
C LYS A 591 -29.63 -0.65 22.76
N ALA A 592 -28.49 -1.34 22.86
CA ALA A 592 -28.07 -2.02 24.09
C ALA A 592 -27.09 -1.20 24.96
N VAL A 593 -26.58 -0.07 24.46
CA VAL A 593 -25.55 0.75 25.15
C VAL A 593 -26.14 1.89 26.00
N ARG A 594 -27.48 2.09 25.98
CA ARG A 594 -28.09 3.26 26.67
C ARG A 594 -28.52 3.03 28.12
N ASP A 595 -28.72 1.78 28.56
CA ASP A 595 -29.04 1.44 29.94
C ASP A 595 -28.11 0.31 30.43
N GLY A 596 -27.15 0.65 31.29
CA GLY A 596 -26.11 -0.29 31.72
C GLY A 596 -26.61 -1.34 32.72
N GLY A 597 -26.41 -2.63 32.43
CA GLY A 597 -26.77 -3.70 33.35
C GLY A 597 -26.49 -5.12 32.85
N VAL A 598 -25.35 -5.68 33.30
CA VAL A 598 -24.97 -7.11 33.39
C VAL A 598 -26.04 -8.16 33.05
N TRP A 599 -25.73 -9.09 32.12
CA TRP A 599 -26.52 -10.30 31.87
C TRP A 599 -25.93 -11.56 32.51
N VAL A 600 -26.81 -12.34 33.15
CA VAL A 600 -26.53 -13.69 33.68
C VAL A 600 -26.93 -14.73 32.63
N MET A 601 -26.09 -15.73 32.41
CA MET A 601 -26.34 -16.81 31.45
C MET A 601 -27.35 -17.83 32.04
N VAL A 602 -28.50 -18.02 31.39
CA VAL A 602 -29.47 -19.09 31.73
C VAL A 602 -29.76 -19.92 30.49
N LEU A 603 -29.35 -21.18 30.52
CA LEU A 603 -29.81 -22.21 29.59
C LEU A 603 -31.32 -22.43 29.76
N ARG A 604 -32.08 -22.42 28.68
CA ARG A 604 -33.45 -22.97 28.69
C ARG A 604 -33.77 -23.73 27.41
N GLN A 605 -34.04 -25.01 27.57
CA GLN A 605 -34.66 -25.86 26.57
C GLN A 605 -36.11 -26.13 27.01
N MET A 606 -37.02 -26.19 26.02
CA MET A 606 -38.37 -26.77 26.09
C MET A 606 -39.49 -26.12 26.93
N VAL A 607 -40.69 -26.49 26.46
CA VAL A 607 -42.05 -26.43 27.03
C VAL A 607 -42.92 -25.22 26.68
N CYS A 608 -44.05 -25.55 26.07
CA CYS A 608 -45.11 -24.68 25.57
C CYS A 608 -46.03 -24.16 26.67
N GLY A 609 -46.71 -23.04 26.39
CA GLY A 609 -48.16 -22.89 26.63
C GLY A 609 -48.72 -22.76 28.06
N PHE A 610 -49.42 -21.64 28.27
CA PHE A 610 -50.46 -21.39 29.29
C PHE A 610 -50.08 -21.27 30.78
N GLY A 611 -50.83 -20.40 31.48
CA GLY A 611 -50.97 -20.41 32.95
C GLY A 611 -50.77 -19.05 33.63
N ARG A 612 -51.73 -18.63 34.46
CA ARG A 612 -51.66 -17.41 35.29
C ARG A 612 -51.22 -17.74 36.74
N HIS A 613 -50.80 -16.68 37.45
CA HIS A 613 -50.68 -16.51 38.91
C HIS A 613 -49.35 -16.85 39.62
N SER A 614 -49.07 -15.98 40.61
CA SER A 614 -48.20 -16.13 41.79
C SER A 614 -46.69 -15.91 41.65
N PHE A 615 -46.19 -14.89 42.36
CA PHE A 615 -44.79 -14.69 42.71
C PHE A 615 -44.46 -15.40 44.04
N LEU A 616 -43.26 -15.95 44.17
CA LEU A 616 -42.65 -16.34 45.44
C LEU A 616 -41.13 -16.19 45.35
N PHE A 617 -40.52 -15.56 46.36
CA PHE A 617 -39.08 -15.33 46.45
C PHE A 617 -38.32 -16.61 46.82
N GLY A 618 -37.09 -16.75 46.31
CA GLY A 618 -36.16 -17.82 46.70
C GLY A 618 -34.70 -17.39 46.49
N ASP A 619 -33.88 -17.50 47.54
CA ASP A 619 -32.48 -17.05 47.56
C ASP A 619 -31.57 -17.85 46.61
N PHE A 620 -30.57 -17.18 46.02
CA PHE A 620 -29.50 -17.83 45.26
C PHE A 620 -28.13 -17.66 45.94
N VAL A 621 -27.49 -18.80 46.24
CA VAL A 621 -26.14 -18.88 46.79
C VAL A 621 -25.12 -18.85 45.65
N VAL A 622 -24.21 -17.86 45.67
CA VAL A 622 -23.10 -17.79 44.70
C VAL A 622 -22.00 -18.78 45.09
N LYS A 623 -21.68 -19.70 44.18
CA LYS A 623 -20.61 -20.70 44.34
C LYS A 623 -19.43 -20.34 43.43
N VAL A 624 -18.35 -19.80 44.01
CA VAL A 624 -17.14 -19.44 43.27
C VAL A 624 -16.35 -20.71 42.96
N LEU A 625 -16.23 -21.06 41.67
CA LEU A 625 -15.37 -22.16 41.22
C LEU A 625 -13.91 -21.69 41.10
N ARG A 626 -13.03 -22.38 41.83
CA ARG A 626 -11.57 -22.19 41.77
C ARG A 626 -11.03 -23.20 40.78
N LEU A 627 -10.43 -22.75 39.66
CA LEU A 627 -9.80 -23.63 38.69
C LEU A 627 -8.57 -24.32 39.34
N GLY A 628 -8.66 -25.64 39.52
CA GLY A 628 -7.55 -26.49 39.94
C GLY A 628 -6.66 -26.87 38.75
N ARG A 629 -5.34 -26.98 38.99
CA ARG A 629 -4.37 -27.43 37.98
C ARG A 629 -4.47 -28.94 37.74
N VAL A 630 -4.03 -29.33 36.54
CA VAL A 630 -3.88 -30.71 36.06
C VAL A 630 -2.83 -31.48 36.87
N ASP A 631 -3.15 -32.73 37.23
CA ASP A 631 -2.18 -33.71 37.71
C ASP A 631 -1.38 -34.31 36.53
N ARG A 632 -0.06 -34.16 36.58
CA ARG A 632 0.95 -35.17 36.22
C ARG A 632 2.26 -34.72 36.82
N GLY A 633 2.84 -35.54 37.69
CA GLY A 633 3.95 -35.13 38.55
C GLY A 633 5.31 -35.30 37.90
N GLU A 634 6.20 -34.34 38.16
CA GLU A 634 7.62 -34.59 38.36
C GLU A 634 8.19 -33.57 39.36
N ARG A 635 9.21 -33.97 40.13
CA ARG A 635 9.71 -33.19 41.28
C ARG A 635 10.82 -32.24 40.87
N VAL A 636 10.67 -30.95 41.15
CA VAL A 636 11.81 -30.06 41.47
C VAL A 636 11.44 -29.17 42.65
N ALA A 637 12.36 -29.04 43.61
CA ALA A 637 12.16 -28.27 44.83
C ALA A 637 12.72 -26.85 44.72
N THR A 638 12.17 -25.88 45.46
CA THR A 638 12.95 -24.98 46.34
C THR A 638 12.09 -24.17 47.31
N ARG A 639 12.74 -23.77 48.41
CA ARG A 639 12.22 -22.99 49.56
C ARG A 639 11.93 -21.51 49.20
N GLY A 640 11.09 -20.79 49.96
CA GLY A 640 11.17 -19.31 50.01
C GLY A 640 9.94 -18.50 50.48
N SER A 641 9.77 -18.35 51.80
CA SER A 641 9.12 -17.25 52.55
C SER A 641 8.29 -16.11 51.87
N ASN A 642 7.02 -16.02 52.30
CA ASN A 642 6.31 -14.83 52.86
C ASN A 642 6.19 -13.46 52.14
N ARG A 643 4.90 -13.06 51.98
CA ARG A 643 4.29 -11.72 52.16
C ARG A 643 4.68 -10.55 51.23
N ILE A 644 3.70 -10.08 50.45
CA ILE A 644 3.58 -8.72 49.88
C ILE A 644 2.21 -8.14 50.33
N PRO A 645 2.05 -6.82 50.62
CA PRO A 645 0.92 -6.31 51.42
C PRO A 645 -0.31 -5.82 50.63
N ASP A 646 -1.52 -5.99 51.20
CA ASP A 646 -2.84 -5.55 50.68
C ASP A 646 -3.03 -4.02 50.46
N ILE A 647 -2.00 -3.21 50.72
CA ILE A 647 -2.10 -1.74 50.71
C ILE A 647 -2.24 -1.19 49.29
N MET A 648 -1.60 -1.80 48.29
CA MET A 648 -1.67 -1.31 46.89
C MET A 648 -3.05 -1.44 46.25
N ALA A 649 -3.83 -2.48 46.59
CA ALA A 649 -5.18 -2.65 46.06
C ALA A 649 -6.15 -1.56 46.55
N THR A 650 -6.02 -1.19 47.83
CA THR A 650 -6.84 -0.13 48.45
C THR A 650 -6.51 1.23 47.84
N GLU A 651 -5.22 1.53 47.61
CA GLU A 651 -4.81 2.79 46.97
C GLU A 651 -5.28 2.89 45.51
N TRP A 652 -5.23 1.79 44.76
CA TRP A 652 -5.75 1.74 43.38
C TRP A 652 -7.27 1.98 43.33
N LEU A 653 -8.04 1.34 44.22
CA LEU A 653 -9.48 1.51 44.31
C LEU A 653 -9.87 2.94 44.73
N LEU A 654 -9.13 3.56 45.66
CA LEU A 654 -9.34 4.97 46.03
C LEU A 654 -8.99 5.93 44.89
N ARG A 655 -7.91 5.68 44.14
CA ARG A 655 -7.54 6.47 42.94
C ARG A 655 -8.57 6.32 41.81
N LEU A 656 -9.13 5.13 41.62
CA LEU A 656 -10.19 4.88 40.64
C LEU A 656 -11.52 5.55 41.04
N ALA A 657 -11.90 5.44 42.32
CA ALA A 657 -13.06 6.14 42.86
C ALA A 657 -12.91 7.67 42.74
N TRP A 658 -11.74 8.22 43.04
CA TRP A 658 -11.48 9.66 42.89
C TRP A 658 -11.55 10.12 41.42
N LYS A 659 -11.03 9.33 40.47
CA LYS A 659 -11.18 9.61 39.03
C LYS A 659 -12.64 9.59 38.58
N LEU A 660 -13.44 8.63 39.07
CA LEU A 660 -14.89 8.57 38.79
C LEU A 660 -15.64 9.76 39.40
N VAL A 661 -15.31 10.16 40.64
CA VAL A 661 -15.86 11.36 41.29
C VAL A 661 -15.54 12.63 40.47
N MET A 662 -14.32 12.75 39.95
CA MET A 662 -13.92 13.88 39.10
C MET A 662 -14.62 13.88 37.74
N LEU A 663 -14.81 12.70 37.10
CA LEU A 663 -15.60 12.60 35.86
C LEU A 663 -17.07 13.01 36.08
N VAL A 664 -17.69 12.57 37.17
CA VAL A 664 -19.09 12.89 37.48
C VAL A 664 -19.26 14.35 37.89
N ALA A 665 -18.28 14.93 38.61
CA ALA A 665 -18.28 16.36 38.92
C ALA A 665 -18.10 17.24 37.67
N ALA A 666 -17.30 16.79 36.70
CA ALA A 666 -17.17 17.46 35.40
C ALA A 666 -18.42 17.33 34.51
N ALA A 667 -19.25 16.30 34.73
CA ALA A 667 -20.52 16.09 34.02
C ALA A 667 -21.71 16.91 34.55
N GLY A 668 -21.54 17.64 35.67
CA GLY A 668 -22.42 18.75 36.08
C GLY A 668 -23.79 18.43 36.69
N ASP A 669 -24.27 17.18 36.66
CA ASP A 669 -25.71 16.88 36.79
C ASP A 669 -26.20 16.27 38.13
N LEU A 670 -25.38 16.26 39.19
CA LEU A 670 -25.78 15.78 40.53
C LEU A 670 -25.32 16.69 41.67
N GLY A 671 -26.28 17.23 42.41
CA GLY A 671 -26.03 18.10 43.57
C GLY A 671 -25.39 17.35 44.76
N PRO A 672 -24.49 18.01 45.53
CA PRO A 672 -23.59 17.34 46.48
C PRO A 672 -24.30 16.64 47.66
N SER A 673 -25.53 17.02 48.00
CA SER A 673 -26.30 16.47 49.11
C SER A 673 -26.73 15.00 48.91
N ARG A 674 -27.00 14.56 47.68
CA ARG A 674 -27.33 13.15 47.39
C ARG A 674 -26.10 12.23 47.38
N MET A 675 -24.92 12.78 47.07
CA MET A 675 -23.68 12.01 46.96
C MET A 675 -23.16 11.56 48.34
N LEU A 676 -23.29 12.41 49.36
CA LEU A 676 -22.93 12.07 50.75
C LEU A 676 -23.79 10.95 51.35
N GLN A 677 -25.10 10.91 51.04
CA GLN A 677 -25.99 9.82 51.48
C GLN A 677 -25.58 8.47 50.86
N PHE A 678 -25.20 8.45 49.59
CA PHE A 678 -24.75 7.23 48.91
C PHE A 678 -23.42 6.69 49.47
N LEU A 679 -22.50 7.59 49.84
CA LEU A 679 -21.23 7.21 50.48
C LEU A 679 -21.44 6.65 51.89
N TRP A 680 -22.31 7.28 52.69
CA TRP A 680 -22.62 6.84 54.06
C TRP A 680 -23.22 5.43 54.08
N LEU A 681 -24.20 5.16 53.20
CA LEU A 681 -24.86 3.85 53.12
C LEU A 681 -23.91 2.72 52.68
N ARG A 682 -22.96 3.00 51.78
CA ARG A 682 -21.92 2.04 51.35
C ARG A 682 -20.85 1.78 52.41
N LEU A 683 -20.50 2.78 53.23
CA LEU A 683 -19.53 2.61 54.31
C LEU A 683 -20.12 1.82 55.49
N CYS A 684 -21.41 2.01 55.80
CA CYS A 684 -22.09 1.24 56.85
C CYS A 684 -22.23 -0.26 56.51
N SER A 685 -22.33 -0.63 55.23
CA SER A 685 -22.49 -2.05 54.83
C SER A 685 -21.20 -2.88 54.86
N MET A 686 -20.04 -2.28 55.14
CA MET A 686 -18.74 -2.98 55.17
C MET A 686 -18.33 -3.51 56.55
N HIS A 687 -19.08 -3.26 57.63
CA HIS A 687 -18.70 -3.64 59.00
C HIS A 687 -19.79 -4.41 59.75
N CYS A 688 -20.11 -5.63 59.29
CA CYS A 688 -20.90 -6.61 60.04
C CYS A 688 -20.19 -7.96 60.09
N ARG A 689 -19.98 -8.51 61.30
CA ARG A 689 -19.40 -9.84 61.53
C ARG A 689 -20.50 -10.84 61.87
N VAL A 690 -20.61 -11.93 61.12
CA VAL A 690 -21.51 -13.05 61.45
C VAL A 690 -20.74 -14.08 62.28
N LEU A 691 -21.18 -14.32 63.52
CA LEU A 691 -20.70 -15.42 64.36
C LEU A 691 -21.70 -16.57 64.37
N LYS A 692 -21.19 -17.80 64.34
CA LYS A 692 -22.00 -19.03 64.17
C LYS A 692 -22.10 -19.77 65.50
N SER A 693 -23.30 -19.85 66.08
CA SER A 693 -23.60 -20.69 67.25
C SER A 693 -24.37 -21.95 66.85
N GLY A 694 -24.44 -22.93 67.76
CA GLY A 694 -24.70 -24.34 67.46
C GLY A 694 -26.14 -24.73 67.10
N LYS A 695 -26.26 -25.74 66.22
CA LYS A 695 -27.40 -26.67 66.03
C LYS A 695 -28.83 -26.12 66.21
N LYS A 696 -29.15 -24.96 65.63
CA LYS A 696 -30.42 -24.65 64.94
C LYS A 696 -30.27 -23.33 64.19
N ASN A 697 -30.72 -23.25 62.94
CA ASN A 697 -30.56 -22.04 62.12
C ASN A 697 -31.47 -20.91 62.62
N LYS A 698 -30.94 -20.07 63.51
CA LYS A 698 -31.43 -18.70 63.75
C LYS A 698 -30.28 -17.73 63.51
N TYR A 699 -30.52 -16.73 62.67
CA TYR A 699 -29.63 -15.59 62.51
C TYR A 699 -30.29 -14.41 63.23
N GLU A 700 -29.63 -13.85 64.25
CA GLU A 700 -30.03 -12.58 64.85
C GLU A 700 -29.16 -11.45 64.31
N LEU A 701 -29.80 -10.38 63.83
CA LEU A 701 -29.15 -9.11 63.55
C LEU A 701 -29.17 -8.29 64.84
N VAL A 702 -28.04 -8.23 65.55
CA VAL A 702 -27.85 -7.31 66.67
C VAL A 702 -27.18 -6.04 66.14
N PRO A 703 -27.86 -4.89 66.09
CA PRO A 703 -27.22 -3.62 65.76
C PRO A 703 -26.30 -3.19 66.90
N PHE A 704 -25.15 -2.60 66.55
CA PHE A 704 -24.28 -1.98 67.55
C PHE A 704 -25.02 -0.82 68.21
N ALA A 705 -25.02 -0.76 69.54
CA ALA A 705 -25.95 0.06 70.28
C ALA A 705 -25.71 1.57 70.09
N SER A 706 -26.76 2.30 69.71
CA SER A 706 -26.95 3.69 70.14
C SER A 706 -28.44 4.00 70.30
N ARG A 707 -28.83 4.28 71.54
CA ARG A 707 -30.10 4.88 71.98
C ARG A 707 -29.76 5.77 73.19
N PRO A 708 -30.61 6.75 73.58
CA PRO A 708 -31.98 6.97 73.09
C PRO A 708 -32.32 8.43 72.70
N ALA A 709 -33.31 8.60 71.83
CA ALA A 709 -34.50 9.43 72.11
C ALA A 709 -35.64 9.23 71.08
N VAL A 710 -36.80 8.80 71.60
CA VAL A 710 -38.16 9.36 71.38
C VAL A 710 -38.72 9.51 69.94
N LEU A 711 -39.55 8.53 69.57
CA LEU A 711 -40.99 8.64 69.24
C LEU A 711 -41.54 9.85 68.47
N VAL A 712 -42.25 9.60 67.36
CA VAL A 712 -43.73 9.66 67.20
C VAL A 712 -44.13 9.04 65.85
N SER A 713 -45.30 8.40 65.76
CA SER A 713 -45.90 7.75 64.57
C SER A 713 -47.32 8.33 64.32
N PRO A 714 -48.15 7.74 63.44
CA PRO A 714 -48.21 7.75 61.97
C PRO A 714 -49.45 8.64 61.57
N PRO A 715 -50.44 8.33 60.67
CA PRO A 715 -50.60 7.38 59.53
C PRO A 715 -50.88 8.09 58.16
N ALA A 716 -50.54 7.51 57.01
CA ALA A 716 -51.25 6.50 56.17
C ALA A 716 -52.45 7.03 55.36
N ASN A 717 -52.46 6.65 54.07
CA ASN A 717 -53.57 6.13 53.23
C ASN A 717 -53.11 6.18 51.75
N GLU A 718 -53.19 5.09 50.96
CA GLU A 718 -54.39 4.54 50.30
C GLU A 718 -55.01 5.55 49.29
N ASP A 719 -55.41 5.18 48.08
CA ASP A 719 -55.21 3.97 47.25
C ASP A 719 -55.73 4.30 45.81
N VAL A 720 -55.91 3.30 44.92
CA VAL A 720 -56.71 3.36 43.66
C VAL A 720 -56.09 4.22 42.53
N ALA A 721 -55.59 3.72 41.38
CA ALA A 721 -55.97 2.65 40.43
C ALA A 721 -56.92 3.08 39.28
N ALA A 722 -56.72 2.44 38.11
CA ALA A 722 -57.61 2.39 36.94
C ALA A 722 -57.84 3.70 36.13
N GLU A 723 -58.07 3.70 34.81
CA GLU A 723 -57.91 2.69 33.75
C GLU A 723 -57.99 3.36 32.36
N ARG A 724 -57.39 2.73 31.32
CA ARG A 724 -57.76 2.79 29.88
C ARG A 724 -57.66 4.14 29.12
N GLY A 725 -57.55 4.06 27.79
CA GLY A 725 -57.99 5.16 26.92
C GLY A 725 -57.16 5.51 25.67
N ILE A 726 -56.90 4.52 24.82
CA ILE A 726 -56.50 4.60 23.39
C ILE A 726 -56.85 5.94 22.67
N LEU A 727 -55.87 6.53 21.94
CA LEU A 727 -55.93 7.11 20.57
C LEU A 727 -55.02 8.35 20.37
N SER A 728 -54.23 8.34 19.30
CA SER A 728 -53.43 9.44 18.72
C SER A 728 -54.12 9.96 17.43
N PRO A 729 -53.64 11.01 16.69
CA PRO A 729 -52.68 12.10 16.96
C PRO A 729 -53.43 13.47 16.76
N PRO A 730 -52.98 14.56 16.06
CA PRO A 730 -51.65 15.11 15.74
C PRO A 730 -51.43 16.64 16.00
N ALA A 731 -50.16 17.06 15.83
CA ALA A 731 -49.66 18.34 15.25
C ALA A 731 -50.05 19.76 15.78
N SER A 732 -48.97 20.48 16.15
CA SER A 732 -48.74 21.94 16.00
C SER A 732 -49.47 22.95 16.91
N MET A 733 -48.70 23.74 17.69
CA MET A 733 -48.38 25.17 17.40
C MET A 733 -47.32 25.71 18.40
N LYS A 734 -46.54 26.73 18.00
CA LYS A 734 -45.56 27.44 18.86
C LYS A 734 -46.12 28.82 19.26
N MET A 735 -45.91 29.24 20.53
CA MET A 735 -45.71 30.63 21.05
C MET A 735 -46.25 30.74 22.50
N ASN A 736 -45.78 31.59 23.43
CA ASN A 736 -44.52 32.29 23.70
C ASN A 736 -44.70 33.08 25.04
N LYS A 737 -43.72 33.01 25.96
CA LYS A 737 -43.36 34.02 27.00
C LYS A 737 -44.35 34.53 28.08
N ARG A 738 -43.91 34.27 29.32
CA ARG A 738 -43.73 35.19 30.48
C ARG A 738 -44.94 35.62 31.34
N CYS A 739 -44.98 35.06 32.56
CA CYS A 739 -44.77 35.88 33.77
C CYS A 739 -44.07 35.14 34.92
N ARG A 740 -42.90 35.67 35.30
CA ARG A 740 -42.42 35.98 36.66
C ARG A 740 -42.87 35.10 37.85
N ILE A 741 -41.92 34.31 38.38
CA ILE A 741 -41.58 34.35 39.81
C ILE A 741 -40.07 34.58 39.91
N ALA A 742 -39.68 35.77 40.38
CA ALA A 742 -38.28 36.21 40.48
C ALA A 742 -37.99 36.69 41.92
N THR A 743 -38.32 35.84 42.91
CA THR A 743 -38.23 36.19 44.33
C THR A 743 -37.78 35.02 45.21
N ALA A 744 -36.81 34.23 44.74
CA ALA A 744 -36.08 33.22 45.54
C ALA A 744 -34.56 33.21 45.26
N TRP A 745 -34.07 34.06 44.35
CA TRP A 745 -32.70 34.07 43.83
C TRP A 745 -31.80 35.15 44.46
N ARG A 746 -32.13 35.61 45.68
CA ARG A 746 -31.36 36.66 46.37
C ARG A 746 -30.75 36.26 47.71
N GLU A 747 -31.12 35.09 48.26
CA GLU A 747 -30.57 34.61 49.55
C GLU A 747 -29.56 33.46 49.39
N TYR A 748 -29.61 32.71 48.28
CA TYR A 748 -28.63 31.65 47.98
C TYR A 748 -27.32 32.17 47.36
N GLY A 749 -27.26 33.45 46.99
CA GLY A 749 -26.12 34.06 46.28
C GLY A 749 -25.01 34.63 47.18
N ASP A 750 -25.29 34.85 48.47
CA ASP A 750 -24.35 35.53 49.38
C ASP A 750 -23.57 34.59 50.30
N GLU A 751 -23.93 33.30 50.37
CA GLU A 751 -23.16 32.30 51.12
C GLU A 751 -21.95 31.78 50.30
N ILE A 752 -22.08 31.71 48.97
CA ILE A 752 -20.99 31.30 48.04
C ILE A 752 -19.81 32.30 48.05
N LYS A 753 -20.01 33.55 48.51
CA LYS A 753 -18.96 34.58 48.62
C LYS A 753 -18.01 34.41 49.81
N LYS A 754 -18.24 33.47 50.74
CA LYS A 754 -17.45 33.34 51.97
C LYS A 754 -16.49 32.14 52.04
N THR A 755 -16.50 31.23 51.06
CA THR A 755 -15.67 30.02 51.08
C THR A 755 -14.42 30.17 50.21
N LYS A 756 -13.30 30.59 50.81
CA LYS A 756 -11.97 30.54 50.16
C LYS A 756 -11.55 29.09 49.93
N VAL A 757 -11.48 28.65 48.67
CA VAL A 757 -10.86 27.36 48.30
C VAL A 757 -9.41 27.60 47.90
N GLU A 758 -8.50 27.36 48.83
CA GLU A 758 -7.05 27.37 48.59
C GLU A 758 -6.63 26.09 47.86
N VAL A 759 -6.29 26.19 46.57
CA VAL A 759 -5.74 25.05 45.81
C VAL A 759 -4.22 25.03 45.98
N ARG A 760 -3.70 24.05 46.72
CA ARG A 760 -2.25 23.90 46.96
C ARG A 760 -1.49 23.59 45.67
N VAL A 761 -0.64 24.53 45.24
CA VAL A 761 0.15 24.51 44.00
C VAL A 761 1.39 23.59 44.10
N GLY A 762 1.18 22.32 44.45
CA GLY A 762 2.26 21.32 44.58
C GLY A 762 2.58 20.58 43.28
N ALA A 763 1.56 19.98 42.65
CA ALA A 763 1.76 19.09 41.49
C ALA A 763 2.15 19.83 40.19
N PHE A 764 1.76 21.10 40.05
CA PHE A 764 1.91 21.85 38.80
C PHE A 764 3.37 22.24 38.51
N HIS A 765 4.14 22.66 39.53
CA HIS A 765 5.57 23.00 39.36
C HIS A 765 6.44 21.80 39.02
N ALA A 766 6.06 20.58 39.42
CA ALA A 766 6.80 19.36 39.10
C ALA A 766 6.69 18.97 37.61
N TYR A 767 5.56 19.27 36.97
CA TYR A 767 5.34 19.00 35.55
C TYR A 767 6.12 19.99 34.67
N VAL A 768 5.99 21.29 34.93
CA VAL A 768 6.65 22.35 34.14
C VAL A 768 8.18 22.23 34.18
N ARG A 769 8.78 21.92 35.36
CA ARG A 769 10.24 21.71 35.48
C ARG A 769 10.78 20.52 34.68
N ARG A 770 9.95 19.52 34.36
CA ARG A 770 10.43 18.26 33.77
C ARG A 770 10.35 18.23 32.25
N TYR A 771 9.46 19.04 31.63
CA TYR A 771 9.18 18.95 30.19
C TYR A 771 9.01 20.30 29.45
N GLY A 772 9.18 21.46 30.10
CA GLY A 772 8.94 22.77 29.46
C GLY A 772 10.19 23.62 29.20
N ARG A 773 10.60 23.80 27.93
CA ARG A 773 11.45 24.94 27.51
C ARG A 773 10.58 26.17 27.23
N ARG A 774 10.22 26.94 28.27
CA ARG A 774 9.80 28.37 28.20
C ARG A 774 9.59 28.95 29.61
N THR A 775 9.63 30.28 29.73
CA THR A 775 9.84 30.99 31.00
C THR A 775 8.58 31.29 31.79
N GLU A 776 8.75 31.54 33.10
CA GLU A 776 7.70 31.81 34.10
C GLU A 776 6.73 32.96 33.74
N GLY A 777 7.13 33.86 32.83
CA GLY A 777 6.27 34.92 32.26
C GLY A 777 5.06 34.40 31.47
N ASP A 778 5.22 33.31 30.73
CA ASP A 778 4.17 32.79 29.83
C ASP A 778 2.95 32.26 30.63
N VAL A 779 3.19 31.75 31.84
CA VAL A 779 2.16 31.25 32.76
C VAL A 779 1.31 32.39 33.37
N ARG A 780 1.85 33.62 33.45
CA ARG A 780 1.12 34.81 33.93
C ARG A 780 0.17 35.42 32.89
N GLU A 781 0.37 35.15 31.60
CA GLU A 781 -0.62 35.48 30.54
C GLU A 781 -1.84 34.55 30.63
N LEU A 782 -1.63 33.25 30.78
CA LEU A 782 -2.69 32.22 30.79
C LEU A 782 -3.70 32.37 31.94
N THR A 783 -3.28 32.96 33.07
CA THR A 783 -4.17 33.19 34.23
C THR A 783 -5.10 34.40 34.06
N LYS A 784 -4.97 35.19 32.99
CA LYS A 784 -5.86 36.34 32.68
C LYS A 784 -7.07 35.99 31.80
N GLY A 785 -7.81 34.94 32.17
CA GLY A 785 -9.24 34.79 31.86
C GLY A 785 -9.71 34.69 30.39
N LYS A 786 -8.81 34.61 29.39
CA LYS A 786 -9.20 34.50 27.97
C LYS A 786 -9.32 33.04 27.54
N LYS A 787 -10.56 32.54 27.55
CA LYS A 787 -10.95 31.15 27.26
C LYS A 787 -10.47 30.62 25.89
N SER A 788 -10.23 31.48 24.89
CA SER A 788 -9.78 31.07 23.55
C SER A 788 -8.35 30.53 23.53
N LYS A 789 -7.39 31.24 24.15
CA LYS A 789 -5.96 30.81 24.20
C LYS A 789 -5.78 29.45 24.90
N ILE A 790 -6.67 29.08 25.81
CA ILE A 790 -6.63 27.78 26.49
C ILE A 790 -7.10 26.65 25.55
N MET A 791 -8.08 26.90 24.68
CA MET A 791 -8.52 25.91 23.69
C MET A 791 -7.49 25.74 22.56
N GLU A 792 -6.81 26.83 22.18
CA GLU A 792 -5.68 26.84 21.24
C GLU A 792 -4.52 25.99 21.80
N TRP A 793 -4.14 26.20 23.07
CA TRP A 793 -3.14 25.38 23.77
C TRP A 793 -3.53 23.89 23.91
N ILE A 794 -4.82 23.57 24.07
CA ILE A 794 -5.30 22.18 24.09
C ILE A 794 -5.27 21.55 22.70
N GLY A 795 -5.43 22.33 21.62
CA GLY A 795 -5.26 21.87 20.24
C GLY A 795 -3.81 21.48 19.95
N ASP A 796 -2.87 22.39 20.22
CA ASP A 796 -1.43 22.18 19.98
C ASP A 796 -0.87 20.96 20.74
N VAL A 797 -1.38 20.68 21.95
CA VAL A 797 -1.00 19.51 22.78
C VAL A 797 -1.69 18.21 22.34
N TRP A 798 -2.68 18.27 21.46
CA TRP A 798 -3.31 17.09 20.85
C TRP A 798 -2.65 16.71 19.51
N GLU A 799 -2.00 17.66 18.83
CA GLU A 799 -1.23 17.40 17.59
C GLU A 799 0.23 16.96 17.84
N SER A 800 0.73 17.03 19.08
CA SER A 800 2.08 16.61 19.50
C SER A 800 2.10 15.29 20.28
#